data_AF-A0A6I7HHW4-F1
#
_entry.id   AF-A0A6I7HHW4-F1
#
_cell.length_a   1.000
_cell.length_b   1.000
_cell.length_c   1.000
_cell.angle_alpha   90.00
_cell.angle_beta   90.00
_cell.angle_gamma   90.00
#
_symmetry.space_group_name_H-M   'P 1'
#
loop_
_entity.id
_entity.type
_entity.pdbx_description
1 polymer ?
#
loop_
_entity_poly.entity_id
_entity_poly.type
_entity_poly.pdbx_seq_one_letter_code
_entity_poly.pdbx_strand_id
1 'polypeptide(L)'
;MNYLWTVLLSFAREPLLTWRAILHLVGFKPSKLRKLSKRPHASHRAVVVGLREEDWIEFDEAYPEFEKTFALKDVLTSELRLALMHRDVAVIAFPDAARRRLAAAIDGLATAIFEASIDPVPHLTRDAEIADDRPECDATHVHNPESSPAPISTQDDTNLEGPRRLRSSEAPHSVRLKRVPRPRAGTNADAMAFLQKILEVLAENTVVLPTILPAGANVSVDTFAPLTLSEVRERALRAPEQAAIIALGLIYKAWINDNHSSLASVLTSAASLPLTPDFLAAIGRCDDTAALAEPGRIALQLFLRALTVREGCDDLQAYCRWRHLDLPLLEAVDYAPGAGLDFASAVSSSRWLVAGKAPPAALSHANRGSDLEIICLGEMTSFNTLPVSSLARCSQSNRIASLKTTRSLRVRPYSESEERLSRHTGRIASAFSTAVADLLKTSEASVWLNALELPIDDLLFGRAAEFWSLLEHLRNTPRAGDTILAGDSDLGMAFTAGLYSIDYPETARIISPEIGFRPSDDAYELQCQIIESAFPEASGPGEDNARRILLKAMAAGSARSVRSTGAAVLIGRNFDRNYSTDLTELGRELRKDRTVIFIPSAGQTIKGRVSTFFDSVTNDWYDQVIVAPAAKLQAPNGNLPALTTRNLLPFLVRFAHRNKMINLTEVALILSVRRQLDAFFCSKFFNYIQAGAETAKWLKTLAPSQIALLPGRDFIAQAACLIGREAGTPTFDVQTVFVGPRSRYKPTKADVQFTIETQSQQLFTSYFCLPIEKTMLTGCSKVGLVQEKVRKLDRNIARKHAGISENFLIVFAGSPFLHEDEPIISAIAKNISAWPNARLGIRLHPTSDDAFKAYCMELGRKDHALTTLTTLDLPHTLAVADVVVTRFSNVGLEAALAGRDVIACNFTDAPPPISLDAMGVAAIALSAEELLTCIEDFRVHGTRWQDLQRSRSDYIDANQQLLQGLPSAHMRKTIDDYIASRPKIAHQAGIKT
;
A
#
# COMPACT_ATOMS: atom_id res chain seq x y z
N MET A 1 -16.73 25.61 30.50
CA MET A 1 -15.39 25.10 30.88
C MET A 1 -14.94 23.88 30.07
N ASN A 2 -15.78 22.86 29.83
CA ASN A 2 -15.38 21.66 29.05
C ASN A 2 -14.86 21.95 27.64
N TYR A 3 -15.44 22.94 26.94
CA TYR A 3 -14.97 23.34 25.61
C TYR A 3 -13.55 23.95 25.64
N LEU A 4 -13.25 24.76 26.66
CA LEU A 4 -11.93 25.37 26.85
C LEU A 4 -10.86 24.32 27.18
N TRP A 5 -11.24 23.27 27.92
CA TRP A 5 -10.34 22.17 28.28
C TRP A 5 -10.00 21.28 27.08
N THR A 6 -10.98 21.02 26.21
CA THR A 6 -10.76 20.31 24.93
C THR A 6 -9.87 21.11 23.98
N VAL A 7 -10.03 22.44 23.91
CA VAL A 7 -9.16 23.32 23.11
C VAL A 7 -7.73 23.32 23.65
N LEU A 8 -7.53 23.35 24.97
CA LEU A 8 -6.19 23.30 25.59
C LEU A 8 -5.49 21.94 25.40
N LEU A 9 -6.23 20.83 25.49
CA LEU A 9 -5.71 19.47 25.21
C LEU A 9 -5.36 19.28 23.73
N SER A 10 -6.15 19.83 22.80
CA SER A 10 -5.82 19.87 21.37
C SER A 10 -4.63 20.79 21.08
N PHE A 11 -4.47 21.91 21.79
CA PHE A 11 -3.30 22.80 21.64
C PHE A 11 -2.00 22.10 22.06
N ALA A 12 -2.05 21.27 23.11
CA ALA A 12 -0.89 20.51 23.57
C ALA A 12 -0.47 19.38 22.60
N ARG A 13 -1.42 18.81 21.84
CA ARG A 13 -1.16 17.76 20.85
C ARG A 13 -0.77 18.32 19.49
N GLU A 14 -1.46 19.38 19.03
CA GLU A 14 -1.26 20.01 17.73
C GLU A 14 -1.47 21.54 17.78
N PRO A 15 -0.45 22.30 18.25
CA PRO A 15 -0.58 23.73 18.53
C PRO A 15 -0.85 24.58 17.28
N LEU A 16 -0.33 24.16 16.12
CA LEU A 16 -0.52 24.83 14.83
C LEU A 16 -1.96 24.75 14.31
N LEU A 17 -2.61 23.59 14.45
CA LEU A 17 -4.00 23.39 14.05
C LEU A 17 -4.94 24.16 14.98
N THR A 18 -4.65 24.12 16.28
CA THR A 18 -5.47 24.79 17.29
C THR A 18 -5.36 26.32 17.21
N TRP A 19 -4.17 26.86 16.94
CA TRP A 19 -3.99 28.30 16.70
C TRP A 19 -4.76 28.79 15.46
N ARG A 20 -4.77 28.01 14.37
CA ARG A 20 -5.56 28.32 13.17
C ARG A 20 -7.06 28.28 13.42
N ALA A 21 -7.53 27.34 14.24
CA ALA A 21 -8.93 27.27 14.69
C ALA A 21 -9.34 28.50 15.52
N ILE A 22 -8.46 28.96 16.42
CA ILE A 22 -8.69 30.18 17.22
C ILE A 22 -8.77 31.41 16.32
N LEU A 23 -7.84 31.59 15.38
CA LEU A 23 -7.86 32.73 14.44
C LEU A 23 -9.14 32.80 13.61
N HIS A 24 -9.76 31.65 13.29
CA HIS A 24 -11.08 31.60 12.65
C HIS A 24 -12.22 31.96 13.60
N LEU A 25 -12.19 31.48 14.84
CA LEU A 25 -13.20 31.79 15.86
C LEU A 25 -13.27 33.28 16.21
N VAL A 26 -12.14 34.00 16.18
CA VAL A 26 -12.10 35.47 16.36
C VAL A 26 -12.30 36.26 15.06
N GLY A 27 -12.62 35.61 13.93
CA GLY A 27 -13.02 36.30 12.70
C GLY A 27 -11.89 36.97 11.90
N PHE A 28 -10.62 36.63 12.18
CA PHE A 28 -9.47 37.20 11.44
C PHE A 28 -9.30 36.64 10.01
N LYS A 29 -9.97 35.53 9.68
CA LYS A 29 -10.09 35.01 8.31
C LYS A 29 -11.52 34.57 8.01
N PRO A 30 -12.11 34.96 6.87
CA PRO A 30 -13.44 34.52 6.49
C PRO A 30 -13.46 33.00 6.31
N SER A 31 -14.46 32.35 6.88
CA SER A 31 -14.69 30.91 6.76
C SER A 31 -14.89 30.53 5.29
N LYS A 32 -14.21 29.48 4.84
CA LYS A 32 -14.42 28.88 3.51
C LYS A 32 -15.61 27.90 3.48
N LEU A 33 -16.30 27.76 4.60
CA LEU A 33 -17.61 27.12 4.72
C LEU A 33 -18.71 28.17 4.56
N ARG A 34 -19.66 27.93 3.65
CA ARG A 34 -20.79 28.83 3.39
C ARG A 34 -22.12 28.10 3.60
N LYS A 35 -23.08 28.77 4.24
CA LYS A 35 -24.47 28.35 4.29
C LYS A 35 -25.25 29.20 3.29
N LEU A 36 -25.93 28.58 2.33
CA LEU A 36 -26.74 29.29 1.35
C LEU A 36 -28.08 29.72 1.95
N SER A 37 -28.74 28.83 2.69
CA SER A 37 -29.99 29.10 3.39
C SER A 37 -29.91 28.68 4.85
N LYS A 38 -30.57 29.44 5.74
CA LYS A 38 -30.77 29.03 7.13
C LYS A 38 -32.11 28.30 7.21
N ARG A 39 -32.07 27.01 7.50
CA ARG A 39 -33.25 26.16 7.68
C ARG A 39 -33.31 25.67 9.13
N PRO A 40 -33.77 26.51 10.07
CA PRO A 40 -33.78 26.16 11.50
C PRO A 40 -34.68 24.97 11.83
N HIS A 41 -35.57 24.58 10.91
CA HIS A 41 -36.48 23.44 11.02
C HIS A 41 -36.02 22.19 10.27
N ALA A 42 -34.84 22.19 9.64
CA ALA A 42 -34.32 21.01 8.97
C ALA A 42 -34.05 19.89 9.99
N SER A 43 -34.50 18.68 9.67
CA SER A 43 -34.35 17.50 10.55
C SER A 43 -32.89 17.07 10.70
N HIS A 44 -32.03 17.42 9.75
CA HIS A 44 -30.63 16.98 9.70
C HIS A 44 -29.68 18.11 9.30
N ARG A 45 -28.40 17.97 9.67
CA ARG A 45 -27.32 18.87 9.26
C ARG A 45 -26.33 18.14 8.38
N ALA A 46 -25.87 18.79 7.31
CA ALA A 46 -24.88 18.21 6.40
C ALA A 46 -23.77 19.19 6.05
N VAL A 47 -22.56 18.67 5.87
CA VAL A 47 -21.44 19.39 5.23
C VAL A 47 -21.22 18.79 3.85
N VAL A 48 -21.37 19.62 2.81
CA VAL A 48 -21.22 19.21 1.40
C VAL A 48 -19.81 19.56 0.93
N VAL A 49 -19.06 18.58 0.44
CA VAL A 49 -17.66 18.75 0.02
C VAL A 49 -17.46 18.23 -1.40
N GLY A 50 -16.80 19.04 -2.24
CA GLY A 50 -16.44 18.65 -3.61
C GLY A 50 -17.51 18.95 -4.67
N LEU A 51 -18.67 19.51 -4.29
CA LEU A 51 -19.66 20.03 -5.24
C LEU A 51 -19.20 21.38 -5.79
N ARG A 52 -19.37 21.61 -7.10
CA ARG A 52 -19.00 22.88 -7.74
C ARG A 52 -19.94 24.00 -7.29
N GLU A 53 -19.43 25.22 -7.15
CA GLU A 53 -20.17 26.34 -6.53
C GLU A 53 -21.44 26.70 -7.31
N GLU A 54 -21.40 26.56 -8.65
CA GLU A 54 -22.54 26.73 -9.55
C GLU A 54 -23.70 25.76 -9.27
N ASP A 55 -23.42 24.57 -8.71
CA ASP A 55 -24.42 23.52 -8.45
C ASP A 55 -25.00 23.63 -7.02
N TRP A 56 -24.49 24.54 -6.17
CA TRP A 56 -24.87 24.59 -4.76
C TRP A 56 -26.32 25.01 -4.52
N ILE A 57 -26.85 25.94 -5.33
CA ILE A 57 -28.23 26.43 -5.16
C ILE A 57 -29.22 25.31 -5.48
N GLU A 58 -29.06 24.65 -6.62
CA GLU A 58 -29.91 23.52 -7.03
C GLU A 58 -29.85 22.38 -6.00
N PHE A 59 -28.64 22.03 -5.54
CA PHE A 59 -28.49 21.01 -4.50
C PHE A 59 -29.10 21.44 -3.16
N ASP A 60 -29.04 22.72 -2.79
CA ASP A 60 -29.66 23.24 -1.57
C ASP A 60 -31.19 23.14 -1.64
N GLU A 61 -31.78 23.46 -2.78
CA GLU A 61 -33.22 23.38 -3.04
C GLU A 61 -33.74 21.94 -3.11
N ALA A 62 -32.99 21.02 -3.74
CA ALA A 62 -33.41 19.64 -3.96
C ALA A 62 -33.59 18.79 -2.68
N TYR A 63 -32.88 19.12 -1.59
CA TYR A 63 -32.95 18.36 -0.33
C TYR A 63 -33.30 19.24 0.87
N PRO A 64 -34.54 19.73 0.99
CA PRO A 64 -34.91 20.71 1.98
C PRO A 64 -34.86 20.25 3.43
N GLU A 65 -34.82 18.94 3.65
CA GLU A 65 -34.71 18.27 4.95
C GLU A 65 -33.33 18.42 5.62
N PHE A 66 -32.31 18.90 4.89
CA PHE A 66 -30.98 19.17 5.43
C PHE A 66 -30.66 20.67 5.53
N GLU A 67 -30.12 21.10 6.67
CA GLU A 67 -29.40 22.37 6.79
C GLU A 67 -27.95 22.14 6.33
N LYS A 68 -27.62 22.62 5.12
CA LYS A 68 -26.34 22.32 4.45
C LYS A 68 -25.32 23.43 4.66
N THR A 69 -24.08 23.03 4.88
CA THR A 69 -22.91 23.89 4.87
C THR A 69 -21.98 23.43 3.76
N PHE A 70 -21.78 24.25 2.74
CA PHE A 70 -20.97 23.91 1.58
C PHE A 70 -19.52 24.32 1.81
N ALA A 71 -18.59 23.43 1.46
CA ALA A 71 -17.17 23.64 1.59
C ALA A 71 -16.54 23.97 0.24
N LEU A 72 -15.88 25.13 0.14
CA LEU A 72 -15.12 25.50 -1.06
C LEU A 72 -13.96 24.54 -1.31
N LYS A 73 -13.50 24.44 -2.57
CA LYS A 73 -12.42 23.54 -3.01
C LYS A 73 -11.12 23.72 -2.21
N ASP A 74 -10.89 24.89 -1.62
CA ASP A 74 -9.71 25.25 -0.84
C ASP A 74 -9.93 25.25 0.69
N VAL A 75 -11.06 24.71 1.19
CA VAL A 75 -11.34 24.62 2.63
C VAL A 75 -10.20 23.96 3.39
N LEU A 76 -9.80 24.55 4.51
CA LEU A 76 -8.74 23.97 5.35
C LEU A 76 -9.26 22.75 6.10
N THR A 77 -8.43 21.72 6.26
CA THR A 77 -8.75 20.51 7.04
C THR A 77 -9.24 20.86 8.45
N SER A 78 -8.68 21.91 9.07
CA SER A 78 -9.09 22.37 10.40
C SER A 78 -10.49 23.00 10.44
N GLU A 79 -10.88 23.76 9.40
CA GLU A 79 -12.23 24.34 9.31
C GLU A 79 -13.27 23.24 9.09
N LEU A 80 -12.95 22.29 8.18
CA LEU A 80 -13.79 21.14 7.92
C LEU A 80 -13.97 20.30 9.18
N ARG A 81 -12.89 20.01 9.90
CA ARG A 81 -12.94 19.26 11.17
C ARG A 81 -13.80 19.97 12.23
N LEU A 82 -13.67 21.29 12.37
CA LEU A 82 -14.50 22.06 13.32
C LEU A 82 -16.00 21.96 13.01
N ALA A 83 -16.38 22.04 11.73
CA ALA A 83 -17.78 21.87 11.32
C ALA A 83 -18.32 20.47 11.65
N LEU A 84 -17.46 19.45 11.57
CA LEU A 84 -17.80 18.06 11.84
C LEU A 84 -17.76 17.66 13.33
N MET A 85 -17.21 18.52 14.20
CA MET A 85 -17.21 18.27 15.65
C MET A 85 -18.60 18.48 16.30
N HIS A 86 -19.55 19.08 15.59
CA HIS A 86 -20.94 19.13 16.05
C HIS A 86 -21.55 17.73 16.01
N ARG A 87 -22.23 17.33 17.10
CA ARG A 87 -23.01 16.09 17.10
C ARG A 87 -24.09 16.18 16.02
N ASP A 88 -24.34 15.07 15.32
CA ASP A 88 -25.41 14.90 14.33
C ASP A 88 -25.21 15.64 12.99
N VAL A 89 -23.96 15.73 12.51
CA VAL A 89 -23.63 16.26 11.18
C VAL A 89 -23.22 15.12 10.24
N ALA A 90 -23.89 15.02 9.09
CA ALA A 90 -23.51 14.15 7.99
C ALA A 90 -22.52 14.84 7.04
N VAL A 91 -21.70 14.06 6.33
CA VAL A 91 -20.88 14.55 5.22
C VAL A 91 -21.44 14.02 3.92
N ILE A 92 -21.62 14.90 2.94
CA ILE A 92 -21.96 14.52 1.56
C ILE A 92 -20.74 14.85 0.69
N ALA A 93 -20.07 13.84 0.15
CA ALA A 93 -18.80 13.98 -0.56
C ALA A 93 -18.95 13.63 -2.06
N PHE A 94 -18.56 14.56 -2.94
CA PHE A 94 -18.52 14.38 -4.39
C PHE A 94 -17.10 14.01 -4.88
N PRO A 95 -16.97 13.19 -5.94
CA PRO A 95 -15.68 12.70 -6.43
C PRO A 95 -14.90 13.76 -7.22
N ASP A 96 -14.00 14.49 -6.54
CA ASP A 96 -12.62 14.77 -6.98
C ASP A 96 -11.94 15.76 -6.01
N ALA A 97 -10.62 15.61 -5.84
CA ALA A 97 -9.73 16.40 -4.96
C ALA A 97 -9.98 16.41 -3.43
N ALA A 98 -11.20 16.18 -2.95
CA ALA A 98 -11.54 16.33 -1.52
C ALA A 98 -11.20 15.13 -0.63
N ARG A 99 -11.08 13.90 -1.19
CA ARG A 99 -10.98 12.65 -0.39
C ARG A 99 -9.84 12.64 0.63
N ARG A 100 -8.64 13.10 0.26
CA ARG A 100 -7.49 13.12 1.20
C ARG A 100 -7.68 14.14 2.33
N ARG A 101 -8.27 15.31 2.04
CA ARG A 101 -8.53 16.35 3.05
C ARG A 101 -9.68 15.97 3.95
N LEU A 102 -10.72 15.36 3.39
CA LEU A 102 -11.85 14.83 4.13
C LEU A 102 -11.39 13.71 5.07
N ALA A 103 -10.59 12.75 4.59
CA ALA A 103 -10.02 11.67 5.41
C ALA A 103 -9.22 12.22 6.61
N ALA A 104 -8.40 13.26 6.40
CA ALA A 104 -7.68 13.92 7.49
C ALA A 104 -8.62 14.70 8.44
N ALA A 105 -9.72 15.27 7.94
CA ALA A 105 -10.66 16.04 8.76
C ALA A 105 -11.55 15.15 9.64
N ILE A 106 -11.95 13.96 9.16
CA ILE A 106 -12.84 13.01 9.86
C ILE A 106 -12.11 12.11 10.86
N ASP A 107 -10.77 12.06 10.84
CA ASP A 107 -10.01 11.11 11.65
C ASP A 107 -10.37 11.18 13.14
N GLY A 108 -10.91 10.09 13.70
CA GLY A 108 -11.37 10.02 15.09
C GLY A 108 -12.70 10.73 15.41
N LEU A 109 -13.48 11.17 14.41
CA LEU A 109 -14.85 11.69 14.59
C LEU A 109 -15.89 10.63 14.19
N ALA A 110 -16.98 10.53 14.97
CA ALA A 110 -18.13 9.68 14.63
C ALA A 110 -19.07 10.43 13.67
N THR A 111 -18.74 10.41 12.37
CA THR A 111 -19.44 11.16 11.33
C THR A 111 -19.94 10.21 10.24
N ALA A 112 -21.22 10.31 9.87
CA ALA A 112 -21.79 9.54 8.75
C ALA A 112 -21.39 10.18 7.40
N ILE A 113 -20.88 9.39 6.46
CA ILE A 113 -20.41 9.86 5.15
C ILE A 113 -21.25 9.24 4.04
N PHE A 114 -21.81 10.09 3.19
CA PHE A 114 -22.55 9.75 2.00
C PHE A 114 -21.73 10.15 0.77
N GLU A 115 -21.42 9.22 -0.12
CA GLU A 115 -20.78 9.54 -1.40
C GLU A 115 -21.86 9.83 -2.46
N ALA A 116 -21.77 10.98 -3.12
CA ALA A 116 -22.71 11.40 -4.16
C ALA A 116 -22.03 11.42 -5.54
N SER A 117 -22.75 11.03 -6.60
CA SER A 117 -22.28 11.14 -8.00
C SER A 117 -22.71 12.48 -8.60
N ILE A 118 -21.95 12.98 -9.60
CA ILE A 118 -22.23 14.23 -10.35
C ILE A 118 -23.18 13.96 -11.53
N ASP A 119 -23.64 12.73 -11.74
CA ASP A 119 -24.59 12.44 -12.83
C ASP A 119 -25.80 13.37 -12.75
N PRO A 120 -26.18 14.06 -13.85
CA PRO A 120 -27.26 15.02 -13.83
C PRO A 120 -28.54 14.34 -13.36
N VAL A 121 -29.18 14.90 -12.34
CA VAL A 121 -30.48 14.45 -11.84
C VAL A 121 -31.47 14.57 -13.01
N PRO A 122 -32.04 13.46 -13.53
CA PRO A 122 -33.04 13.54 -14.58
C PRO A 122 -34.23 14.34 -14.05
N HIS A 123 -34.67 15.32 -14.84
CA HIS A 123 -35.72 16.28 -14.57
C HIS A 123 -36.86 15.73 -13.68
N LEU A 124 -37.03 16.32 -12.50
CA LEU A 124 -38.20 16.13 -11.65
C LEU A 124 -39.40 16.86 -12.27
N THR A 125 -40.11 16.21 -13.19
CA THR A 125 -41.54 16.52 -13.38
C THR A 125 -42.28 16.03 -12.15
N ARG A 126 -42.87 16.98 -11.41
CA ARG A 126 -43.82 16.70 -10.32
C ARG A 126 -45.05 16.00 -10.91
N ASP A 127 -45.18 14.70 -10.67
CA ASP A 127 -46.47 14.03 -10.70
C ASP A 127 -47.21 14.40 -9.40
N ALA A 128 -47.87 15.55 -9.44
CA ALA A 128 -48.94 15.89 -8.52
C ALA A 128 -50.25 15.55 -9.24
N GLU A 129 -50.82 14.38 -8.95
CA GLU A 129 -52.25 14.06 -9.00
C GLU A 129 -52.43 12.54 -8.86
N ILE A 130 -52.98 12.08 -7.74
CA ILE A 130 -54.13 11.17 -7.69
C ILE A 130 -54.67 11.22 -6.26
N ALA A 131 -56.00 11.35 -6.23
CA ALA A 131 -56.82 11.73 -5.12
C ALA A 131 -57.00 10.66 -4.05
N ASP A 132 -57.24 11.17 -2.84
CA ASP A 132 -58.31 10.79 -1.91
C ASP A 132 -59.14 9.56 -2.32
N ASP A 133 -58.98 8.47 -1.58
CA ASP A 133 -60.05 7.50 -1.32
C ASP A 133 -59.79 6.85 0.03
N ARG A 134 -60.52 7.33 1.06
CA ARG A 134 -60.78 6.56 2.27
C ARG A 134 -61.75 5.44 1.93
N PRO A 135 -61.65 4.32 2.65
CA PRO A 135 -62.84 3.91 3.37
C PRO A 135 -62.56 3.55 4.84
N GLU A 136 -63.63 3.76 5.60
CA GLU A 136 -63.79 3.54 7.03
C GLU A 136 -63.80 2.06 7.42
N CYS A 137 -63.51 1.85 8.72
CA CYS A 137 -63.96 0.77 9.62
C CYS A 137 -63.70 -0.70 9.24
N ASP A 138 -62.97 -1.43 10.10
CA ASP A 138 -63.69 -2.19 11.14
C ASP A 138 -62.77 -2.69 12.28
N ALA A 139 -63.37 -2.71 13.46
CA ALA A 139 -62.83 -3.27 14.70
C ALA A 139 -63.15 -4.77 14.80
N THR A 140 -62.28 -5.56 15.45
CA THR A 140 -62.60 -6.51 16.55
C THR A 140 -61.52 -7.61 16.75
N HIS A 141 -61.55 -8.17 17.97
CA HIS A 141 -60.78 -9.30 18.57
C HIS A 141 -59.46 -8.90 19.26
N VAL A 142 -59.32 -8.82 20.61
CA VAL A 142 -59.79 -9.62 21.78
C VAL A 142 -59.22 -11.05 21.84
N HIS A 143 -58.11 -11.21 22.59
CA HIS A 143 -57.90 -12.12 23.74
C HIS A 143 -56.39 -12.14 24.07
N ASN A 144 -55.93 -11.57 25.19
CA ASN A 144 -55.89 -12.01 26.61
C ASN A 144 -54.53 -12.64 26.98
N PRO A 145 -53.98 -12.31 28.16
CA PRO A 145 -52.58 -12.53 28.55
C PRO A 145 -52.42 -13.77 29.44
N GLU A 146 -51.18 -14.23 29.64
CA GLU A 146 -50.82 -14.87 30.91
C GLU A 146 -49.30 -14.82 31.14
N SER A 147 -48.94 -14.28 32.30
CA SER A 147 -47.60 -14.09 32.83
C SER A 147 -47.55 -14.70 34.23
N SER A 148 -46.50 -15.50 34.50
CA SER A 148 -45.93 -15.86 35.82
C SER A 148 -44.96 -17.06 35.64
N PRO A 149 -43.87 -17.19 36.43
CA PRO A 149 -43.95 -17.20 37.89
C PRO A 149 -42.84 -16.51 38.71
N ALA A 150 -43.29 -16.08 39.90
CA ALA A 150 -42.73 -16.12 41.26
C ALA A 150 -41.21 -15.93 41.54
N PRO A 151 -40.85 -15.10 42.56
CA PRO A 151 -39.51 -14.99 43.11
C PRO A 151 -39.32 -15.86 44.36
N ILE A 152 -38.10 -16.36 44.58
CA ILE A 152 -37.66 -16.95 45.85
C ILE A 152 -36.66 -15.99 46.50
N SER A 153 -37.05 -15.56 47.69
CA SER A 153 -36.28 -14.88 48.72
C SER A 153 -35.34 -15.86 49.43
N THR A 154 -34.15 -15.40 49.82
CA THR A 154 -33.55 -15.69 51.14
C THR A 154 -32.42 -14.70 51.40
N GLN A 155 -32.66 -13.81 52.36
CA GLN A 155 -31.63 -13.23 53.23
C GLN A 155 -31.09 -14.36 54.14
N ASP A 156 -29.80 -14.37 54.49
CA ASP A 156 -29.32 -13.74 55.74
C ASP A 156 -27.84 -14.06 56.01
N ASP A 157 -27.27 -13.17 56.83
CA ASP A 157 -26.16 -13.37 57.78
C ASP A 157 -24.72 -13.51 57.26
N THR A 158 -23.87 -12.49 57.38
CA THR A 158 -23.33 -11.72 58.53
C THR A 158 -21.89 -12.16 58.86
N ASN A 159 -21.07 -11.13 59.12
CA ASN A 159 -19.97 -11.05 60.09
C ASN A 159 -18.52 -10.90 59.60
N LEU A 160 -17.96 -9.75 60.05
CA LEU A 160 -16.62 -9.52 60.63
C LEU A 160 -15.46 -9.53 59.63
N GLU A 161 -14.52 -8.59 59.56
CA GLU A 161 -13.94 -7.65 60.52
C GLU A 161 -13.19 -6.56 59.73
N GLY A 162 -13.07 -5.33 60.28
CA GLY A 162 -12.13 -4.30 59.78
C GLY A 162 -10.68 -4.60 60.23
N PRO A 163 -9.75 -3.62 60.29
CA PRO A 163 -9.77 -2.25 59.79
C PRO A 163 -8.46 -1.87 59.03
N ARG A 164 -8.38 -0.66 58.44
CA ARG A 164 -7.28 0.31 58.64
C ARG A 164 -7.34 1.49 57.66
N ARG A 165 -7.66 2.66 58.20
CA ARG A 165 -7.18 3.95 57.70
C ARG A 165 -5.75 4.16 58.20
N LEU A 166 -4.85 4.65 57.35
CA LEU A 166 -3.77 5.55 57.74
C LEU A 166 -3.55 6.58 56.62
N ARG A 167 -3.63 7.86 57.01
CA ARG A 167 -3.25 9.05 56.24
C ARG A 167 -1.80 9.41 56.57
N SER A 168 -1.24 10.30 55.74
CA SER A 168 -0.02 11.12 55.90
C SER A 168 1.28 10.35 55.58
N SER A 169 2.31 10.90 54.95
CA SER A 169 2.69 12.28 54.55
C SER A 169 3.90 12.21 53.59
N GLU A 170 4.34 13.38 53.10
CA GLU A 170 5.69 13.70 52.59
C GLU A 170 6.01 13.48 51.10
N ALA A 171 5.99 14.60 50.36
CA ALA A 171 7.02 14.98 49.39
C ALA A 171 8.20 15.63 50.18
N PRO A 172 9.44 15.82 49.67
CA PRO A 172 9.79 16.08 48.26
C PRO A 172 11.15 15.52 47.76
N HIS A 173 11.37 15.47 46.43
CA HIS A 173 12.69 15.81 45.86
C HIS A 173 12.58 16.36 44.45
N SER A 174 13.18 17.55 44.30
CA SER A 174 13.41 18.31 43.09
C SER A 174 14.52 17.70 42.23
N VAL A 175 14.30 17.60 40.91
CA VAL A 175 15.39 17.46 39.93
C VAL A 175 15.28 18.60 38.92
N ARG A 176 16.29 19.48 38.95
CA ARG A 176 16.62 20.48 37.93
C ARG A 176 17.10 19.77 36.67
N LEU A 177 16.51 20.08 35.51
CA LEU A 177 17.10 19.79 34.19
C LEU A 177 17.43 21.08 33.44
N LYS A 178 18.62 21.06 32.83
CA LYS A 178 19.33 22.13 32.11
C LYS A 178 18.50 22.72 30.96
N ARG A 179 18.57 24.05 30.82
CA ARG A 179 18.20 24.79 29.60
C ARG A 179 19.12 24.40 28.44
N VAL A 180 18.51 24.01 27.32
CA VAL A 180 19.09 23.94 25.97
C VAL A 180 18.27 24.93 25.11
N PRO A 181 18.88 25.71 24.18
CA PRO A 181 18.22 26.88 23.61
C PRO A 181 17.10 26.49 22.63
N ARG A 182 16.00 27.23 22.71
CA ARG A 182 14.87 27.16 21.78
C ARG A 182 15.29 27.70 20.40
N PRO A 183 14.94 27.04 19.28
CA PRO A 183 14.86 27.73 17.99
C PRO A 183 13.65 28.66 18.05
N ARG A 184 13.88 29.95 17.75
CA ARG A 184 12.81 30.94 17.57
C ARG A 184 12.05 30.65 16.27
N ALA A 185 10.75 30.94 16.31
CA ALA A 185 9.86 30.96 15.16
C ALA A 185 10.39 31.87 14.04
N GLY A 186 10.11 31.50 12.79
CA GLY A 186 10.47 32.27 11.59
C GLY A 186 10.07 33.73 11.72
N THR A 187 11.01 34.61 11.40
CA THR A 187 10.85 36.07 11.45
C THR A 187 10.83 36.64 10.04
N ASN A 188 10.52 37.93 9.90
CA ASN A 188 10.66 38.70 8.65
C ASN A 188 12.00 38.48 7.93
N ALA A 189 13.06 38.01 8.61
CA ALA A 189 14.33 37.63 8.02
C ALA A 189 14.22 36.53 6.94
N ASP A 190 13.30 35.57 7.07
CA ASP A 190 13.15 34.49 6.08
C ASP A 190 12.46 34.98 4.79
N ALA A 191 11.52 35.92 4.94
CA ALA A 191 10.91 36.63 3.81
C ALA A 191 11.90 37.59 3.14
N MET A 192 12.73 38.27 3.94
CA MET A 192 13.80 39.13 3.43
C MET A 192 14.89 38.33 2.72
N ALA A 193 15.27 37.15 3.22
CA ALA A 193 16.24 36.28 2.56
C ALA A 193 15.72 35.76 1.21
N PHE A 194 14.41 35.50 1.10
CA PHE A 194 13.79 35.12 -0.17
C PHE A 194 13.71 36.28 -1.17
N LEU A 195 13.31 37.48 -0.71
CA LEU A 195 13.27 38.68 -1.55
C LEU A 195 14.68 39.09 -2.02
N GLN A 196 15.68 39.01 -1.12
CA GLN A 196 17.09 39.26 -1.43
C GLN A 196 17.59 38.28 -2.50
N LYS A 197 17.22 37.00 -2.41
CA LYS A 197 17.60 35.98 -3.41
C LYS A 197 16.97 36.21 -4.78
N ILE A 198 15.74 36.73 -4.82
CA ILE A 198 15.09 37.14 -6.08
C ILE A 198 15.80 38.36 -6.66
N LEU A 199 16.16 39.34 -5.83
CA LEU A 199 16.89 40.54 -6.26
C LEU A 199 18.31 40.21 -6.73
N GLU A 200 19.00 39.26 -6.09
CA GLU A 200 20.30 38.73 -6.52
C GLU A 200 20.19 38.04 -7.88
N VAL A 201 19.19 37.17 -8.07
CA VAL A 201 18.94 36.50 -9.37
C VAL A 201 18.59 37.52 -10.47
N LEU A 202 17.86 38.59 -10.15
CA LEU A 202 17.55 39.65 -11.11
C LEU A 202 18.77 40.53 -11.42
N ALA A 203 19.61 40.82 -10.43
CA ALA A 203 20.86 41.56 -10.59
C ALA A 203 21.90 40.77 -11.42
N GLU A 204 21.94 39.44 -11.27
CA GLU A 204 22.83 38.57 -12.04
C GLU A 204 22.39 38.38 -13.50
N ASN A 205 21.09 38.58 -13.81
CA ASN A 205 20.53 38.28 -15.12
C ASN A 205 20.06 39.52 -15.92
N THR A 206 20.20 40.74 -15.40
CA THR A 206 19.87 41.96 -16.15
C THR A 206 20.94 43.04 -16.00
N VAL A 207 21.45 43.54 -17.12
CA VAL A 207 22.47 44.61 -17.19
C VAL A 207 21.94 45.98 -16.73
N VAL A 208 20.63 46.09 -16.48
CA VAL A 208 19.91 47.38 -16.30
C VAL A 208 19.76 47.77 -14.82
N LEU A 209 19.99 46.86 -13.87
CA LEU A 209 19.77 47.15 -12.45
C LEU A 209 20.69 48.24 -11.81
N PRO A 210 21.96 48.43 -12.22
CA PRO A 210 22.82 49.45 -11.60
C PRO A 210 22.39 50.91 -11.86
N THR A 211 21.53 51.15 -12.84
CA THR A 211 21.06 52.50 -13.21
C THR A 211 19.86 52.96 -12.36
N ILE A 212 19.13 52.04 -11.74
CA ILE A 212 17.84 52.32 -11.08
C ILE A 212 17.99 52.48 -9.56
N LEU A 213 19.06 51.95 -8.96
CA LEU A 213 19.38 52.16 -7.55
C LEU A 213 20.87 52.51 -7.42
N PRO A 214 21.24 53.75 -7.05
CA PRO A 214 22.63 54.05 -6.75
C PRO A 214 23.07 53.20 -5.56
N ALA A 215 24.27 52.64 -5.65
CA ALA A 215 24.83 51.76 -4.63
C ALA A 215 24.76 52.43 -3.24
N GLY A 216 23.95 51.86 -2.34
CA GLY A 216 23.81 52.30 -0.95
C GLY A 216 22.41 52.77 -0.51
N ALA A 217 21.37 52.74 -1.36
CA ALA A 217 20.02 53.11 -0.95
C ALA A 217 19.32 51.98 -0.13
N ASN A 218 19.12 52.21 1.17
CA ASN A 218 18.28 51.35 2.02
C ASN A 218 16.79 51.69 1.81
N VAL A 219 16.02 50.77 1.23
CA VAL A 219 14.57 50.92 1.05
C VAL A 219 13.84 50.35 2.27
N SER A 220 13.22 51.23 3.07
CA SER A 220 12.28 50.84 4.12
C SER A 220 10.87 50.67 3.54
N VAL A 221 10.13 49.66 3.98
CA VAL A 221 8.73 49.44 3.56
C VAL A 221 7.80 50.55 4.03
N ASP A 222 8.15 51.26 5.11
CA ASP A 222 7.34 52.35 5.67
C ASP A 222 7.30 53.61 4.78
N THR A 223 8.12 53.68 3.74
CA THR A 223 8.15 54.80 2.79
C THR A 223 7.11 54.68 1.65
N PHE A 224 6.38 53.57 1.54
CA PHE A 224 5.32 53.44 0.54
C PHE A 224 3.96 53.86 1.08
N ALA A 225 3.68 55.16 1.02
CA ALA A 225 2.31 55.64 1.11
C ALA A 225 1.47 55.04 -0.03
N PRO A 226 0.20 54.66 0.21
CA PRO A 226 -0.63 54.01 -0.80
C PRO A 226 -0.89 54.97 -1.97
N LEU A 227 -0.28 54.66 -3.12
CA LEU A 227 -0.59 55.33 -4.39
C LEU A 227 -1.90 54.77 -4.94
N THR A 228 -2.76 55.65 -5.41
CA THR A 228 -3.94 55.31 -6.20
C THR A 228 -3.54 54.83 -7.60
N LEU A 229 -4.43 54.09 -8.27
CA LEU A 229 -4.18 53.56 -9.61
C LEU A 229 -3.88 54.68 -10.64
N SER A 230 -4.47 55.86 -10.43
CA SER A 230 -4.20 57.07 -11.23
C SER A 230 -2.76 57.57 -11.07
N GLU A 231 -2.27 57.64 -9.83
CA GLU A 231 -0.90 58.09 -9.53
C GLU A 231 0.16 57.10 -10.00
N VAL A 232 -0.15 55.81 -9.99
CA VAL A 232 0.70 54.76 -10.57
C VAL A 232 0.82 54.95 -12.08
N ARG A 233 -0.29 55.23 -12.77
CA ARG A 233 -0.31 55.43 -14.22
C ARG A 233 0.44 56.69 -14.63
N GLU A 234 0.28 57.78 -13.88
CA GLU A 234 0.99 59.03 -14.11
C GLU A 234 2.51 58.93 -13.84
N ARG A 235 2.92 58.19 -12.80
CA ARG A 235 4.34 57.92 -12.52
C ARG A 235 4.96 56.98 -13.56
N ALA A 236 4.23 55.95 -14.00
CA ALA A 236 4.70 55.04 -15.05
C ALA A 236 4.88 55.74 -16.41
N LEU A 237 4.07 56.77 -16.70
CA LEU A 237 4.25 57.61 -17.90
C LEU A 237 5.48 58.53 -17.82
N ARG A 238 5.94 58.91 -16.62
CA ARG A 238 7.09 59.82 -16.42
C ARG A 238 8.42 59.09 -16.23
N ALA A 239 8.41 57.85 -15.73
CA ALA A 239 9.59 57.03 -15.48
C ALA A 239 9.30 55.55 -15.81
N PRO A 240 9.30 55.16 -17.10
CA PRO A 240 8.85 53.83 -17.55
C PRO A 240 9.67 52.67 -16.94
N GLU A 241 10.89 52.93 -16.49
CA GLU A 241 11.81 51.94 -15.92
C GLU A 241 11.39 51.50 -14.51
N GLN A 242 10.69 52.38 -13.78
CA GLN A 242 10.12 52.06 -12.47
C GLN A 242 8.76 51.34 -12.58
N ALA A 243 8.14 51.34 -13.76
CA ALA A 243 6.81 50.79 -13.98
C ALA A 243 6.76 49.27 -13.76
N ALA A 244 7.84 48.55 -14.10
CA ALA A 244 7.93 47.10 -13.90
C ALA A 244 8.01 46.70 -12.42
N ILE A 245 8.78 47.45 -11.62
CA ILE A 245 8.92 47.23 -10.17
C ILE A 245 7.60 47.55 -9.46
N ILE A 246 6.92 48.63 -9.88
CA ILE A 246 5.60 49.00 -9.35
C ILE A 246 4.55 47.95 -9.75
N ALA A 247 4.57 47.45 -10.99
CA ALA A 247 3.67 46.39 -11.45
C ALA A 247 3.90 45.07 -10.68
N LEU A 248 5.14 44.66 -10.46
CA LEU A 248 5.48 43.47 -9.67
C LEU A 248 5.07 43.63 -8.20
N GLY A 249 5.28 44.82 -7.62
CA GLY A 249 4.81 45.13 -6.26
C GLY A 249 3.28 45.09 -6.13
N LEU A 250 2.55 45.55 -7.15
CA LEU A 250 1.09 45.50 -7.19
C LEU A 250 0.54 44.08 -7.43
N ILE A 251 1.18 43.29 -8.29
CA ILE A 251 0.84 41.88 -8.51
C ILE A 251 1.07 41.07 -7.23
N TYR A 252 2.21 41.29 -6.56
CA TYR A 252 2.52 40.65 -5.28
C TYR A 252 1.54 41.04 -4.17
N LYS A 253 1.16 42.33 -4.10
CA LYS A 253 0.16 42.82 -3.12
C LYS A 253 -1.25 42.30 -3.41
N ALA A 254 -1.66 42.22 -4.68
CA ALA A 254 -2.93 41.63 -5.10
C ALA A 254 -2.99 40.12 -4.81
N TRP A 255 -1.85 39.44 -4.94
CA TRP A 255 -1.71 38.02 -4.64
C TRP A 255 -1.70 37.71 -3.15
N ILE A 256 -1.00 38.50 -2.32
CA ILE A 256 -1.02 38.35 -0.85
C ILE A 256 -2.42 38.57 -0.26
N ASN A 257 -3.19 39.48 -0.85
CA ASN A 257 -4.52 39.83 -0.36
C ASN A 257 -5.65 38.95 -0.93
N ASP A 258 -5.31 37.89 -1.68
CA ASP A 258 -6.23 36.84 -2.17
C ASP A 258 -7.48 37.36 -2.91
N ASN A 259 -7.33 38.48 -3.62
CA ASN A 259 -8.44 39.14 -4.32
C ASN A 259 -8.29 38.94 -5.84
N HIS A 260 -8.72 37.78 -6.35
CA HIS A 260 -8.49 37.34 -7.74
C HIS A 260 -9.13 38.26 -8.80
N SER A 261 -10.25 38.94 -8.50
CA SER A 261 -10.84 39.95 -9.40
C SER A 261 -9.95 41.18 -9.57
N SER A 262 -9.20 41.56 -8.52
CA SER A 262 -8.20 42.62 -8.59
C SER A 262 -6.96 42.20 -9.38
N LEU A 263 -6.57 40.91 -9.32
CA LEU A 263 -5.41 40.40 -10.06
C LEU A 263 -5.64 40.48 -11.58
N ALA A 264 -6.83 40.11 -12.06
CA ALA A 264 -7.17 40.24 -13.48
C ALA A 264 -7.19 41.72 -13.94
N SER A 265 -7.74 42.63 -13.12
CA SER A 265 -7.73 44.08 -13.39
C SER A 265 -6.31 44.68 -13.37
N VAL A 266 -5.47 44.26 -12.42
CA VAL A 266 -4.08 44.68 -12.28
C VAL A 266 -3.23 44.14 -13.43
N LEU A 267 -3.42 42.88 -13.85
CA LEU A 267 -2.73 42.28 -14.99
C LEU A 267 -3.15 42.92 -16.32
N THR A 268 -4.44 43.22 -16.49
CA THR A 268 -4.96 43.93 -17.67
C THR A 268 -4.42 45.37 -17.73
N SER A 269 -4.29 46.03 -16.57
CA SER A 269 -3.72 47.38 -16.49
C SER A 269 -2.20 47.38 -16.66
N ALA A 270 -1.49 46.38 -16.15
CA ALA A 270 -0.05 46.19 -16.35
C ALA A 270 0.31 45.91 -17.81
N ALA A 271 -0.56 45.19 -18.53
CA ALA A 271 -0.44 44.97 -19.97
C ALA A 271 -0.64 46.25 -20.80
N SER A 272 -1.19 47.32 -20.22
CA SER A 272 -1.37 48.62 -20.88
C SER A 272 -0.22 49.62 -20.64
N LEU A 273 0.82 49.22 -19.91
CA LEU A 273 2.00 50.06 -19.66
C LEU A 273 2.95 50.00 -20.87
N PRO A 274 3.52 51.14 -21.31
CA PRO A 274 4.44 51.16 -22.43
C PRO A 274 5.78 50.54 -22.03
N LEU A 275 5.96 49.25 -22.31
CA LEU A 275 7.24 48.57 -22.14
C LEU A 275 8.12 48.88 -23.37
N THR A 276 9.33 49.37 -23.13
CA THR A 276 10.25 49.73 -24.22
C THR A 276 10.74 48.47 -24.95
N PRO A 277 10.97 48.53 -26.28
CA PRO A 277 11.48 47.40 -27.06
C PRO A 277 12.79 46.80 -26.51
N ASP A 278 13.65 47.63 -25.92
CA ASP A 278 14.92 47.19 -25.33
C ASP A 278 14.72 46.32 -24.08
N PHE A 279 13.66 46.58 -23.30
CA PHE A 279 13.29 45.73 -22.18
C PHE A 279 12.82 44.35 -22.67
N LEU A 280 12.04 44.30 -23.76
CA LEU A 280 11.58 43.04 -24.36
C LEU A 280 12.74 42.23 -24.97
N ALA A 281 13.75 42.89 -25.54
CA ALA A 281 14.96 42.24 -26.06
C ALA A 281 15.83 41.61 -24.95
N ALA A 282 15.84 42.20 -23.74
CA ALA A 282 16.63 41.70 -22.61
C ALA A 282 16.07 40.40 -21.98
N ILE A 283 14.78 40.10 -22.16
CA ILE A 283 14.10 38.94 -21.54
C ILE A 283 13.93 37.73 -22.48
N GLY A 284 14.36 37.80 -23.74
CA GLY A 284 14.49 36.60 -24.58
C GLY A 284 14.71 36.84 -26.07
N ARG A 285 15.71 36.13 -26.64
CA ARG A 285 15.82 35.88 -28.08
C ARG A 285 14.61 35.07 -28.55
N CYS A 286 13.71 35.72 -29.27
CA CYS A 286 12.67 35.09 -30.07
C CYS A 286 13.01 35.43 -31.53
N ASP A 287 13.32 34.43 -32.36
CA ASP A 287 13.73 34.63 -33.76
C ASP A 287 12.55 35.01 -34.69
N ASP A 288 11.35 35.17 -34.13
CA ASP A 288 10.16 35.61 -34.87
C ASP A 288 9.75 37.02 -34.44
N THR A 289 10.31 38.02 -35.11
CA THR A 289 10.05 39.44 -34.87
C THR A 289 8.59 39.84 -35.14
N ALA A 290 7.82 39.04 -35.89
CA ALA A 290 6.40 39.30 -36.13
C ALA A 290 5.51 38.96 -34.91
N ALA A 291 5.98 38.07 -34.02
CA ALA A 291 5.23 37.68 -32.83
C ALA A 291 5.26 38.72 -31.69
N LEU A 292 6.17 39.71 -31.75
CA LEU A 292 6.38 40.72 -30.71
C LEU A 292 5.46 41.96 -30.85
N ALA A 293 4.63 42.06 -31.89
CA ALA A 293 3.75 43.20 -32.12
C ALA A 293 2.44 43.17 -31.31
N GLU A 294 2.13 42.08 -30.62
CA GLU A 294 0.90 41.94 -29.82
C GLU A 294 1.18 41.78 -28.31
N PRO A 295 0.94 42.84 -27.50
CA PRO A 295 1.15 42.81 -26.05
C PRO A 295 0.42 41.66 -25.33
N GLY A 296 -0.73 41.22 -25.86
CA GLY A 296 -1.52 40.12 -25.30
C GLY A 296 -0.82 38.75 -25.39
N ARG A 297 -0.02 38.51 -26.43
CA ARG A 297 0.73 37.24 -26.58
C ARG A 297 1.95 37.16 -25.67
N ILE A 298 2.56 38.29 -25.36
CA ILE A 298 3.71 38.39 -24.44
C ILE A 298 3.25 38.12 -22.99
N ALA A 299 2.13 38.73 -22.59
CA ALA A 299 1.52 38.45 -21.28
C ALA A 299 1.11 36.98 -21.11
N LEU A 300 0.56 36.37 -22.18
CA LEU A 300 0.19 34.96 -22.20
C LEU A 300 1.42 34.04 -22.12
N GLN A 301 2.53 34.36 -22.81
CA GLN A 301 3.75 33.56 -22.71
C GLN A 301 4.43 33.65 -21.35
N LEU A 302 4.46 34.83 -20.72
CA LEU A 302 4.99 34.99 -19.36
C LEU A 302 4.12 34.23 -18.34
N PHE A 303 2.80 34.25 -18.52
CA PHE A 303 1.85 33.49 -17.72
C PHE A 303 2.02 31.97 -17.90
N LEU A 304 2.19 31.49 -19.15
CA LEU A 304 2.41 30.07 -19.45
C LEU A 304 3.78 29.56 -18.97
N ARG A 305 4.82 30.40 -18.97
CA ARG A 305 6.12 30.06 -18.37
C ARG A 305 6.07 30.01 -16.85
N ALA A 306 5.30 30.89 -16.21
CA ALA A 306 5.08 30.83 -14.76
C ALA A 306 4.31 29.56 -14.34
N LEU A 307 3.36 29.10 -15.17
CA LEU A 307 2.60 27.87 -14.94
C LEU A 307 3.43 26.59 -15.15
N THR A 308 4.30 26.55 -16.16
CA THR A 308 5.12 25.37 -16.50
C THR A 308 6.25 25.07 -15.50
N VAL A 309 6.60 26.00 -14.60
CA VAL A 309 7.62 25.80 -13.56
C VAL A 309 7.10 24.98 -12.36
N ARG A 310 5.79 24.72 -12.23
CA ARG A 310 5.28 24.03 -11.03
C ARG A 310 4.35 22.83 -11.23
N GLU A 311 3.54 22.75 -12.29
CA GLU A 311 2.56 21.65 -12.42
C GLU A 311 2.40 21.17 -13.88
N GLY A 312 2.21 19.86 -14.07
CA GLY A 312 2.28 19.16 -15.36
C GLY A 312 1.15 19.46 -16.36
N CYS A 313 1.40 19.09 -17.63
CA CYS A 313 0.72 19.50 -18.87
C CYS A 313 -0.78 19.24 -19.06
N ASP A 314 -1.53 18.71 -18.09
CA ASP A 314 -2.88 18.19 -18.38
C ASP A 314 -3.94 19.30 -18.60
N ASP A 315 -3.74 20.50 -18.06
CA ASP A 315 -4.65 21.64 -18.27
C ASP A 315 -4.44 22.37 -19.62
N LEU A 316 -3.30 22.15 -20.29
CA LEU A 316 -3.00 22.77 -21.59
C LEU A 316 -3.85 22.16 -22.72
N GLN A 317 -4.19 20.87 -22.61
CA GLN A 317 -5.05 20.17 -23.58
C GLN A 317 -6.53 20.59 -23.46
N ALA A 318 -6.99 20.98 -22.27
CA ALA A 318 -8.32 21.54 -22.08
C ALA A 318 -8.44 22.93 -22.72
N TYR A 319 -7.37 23.74 -22.65
CA TYR A 319 -7.33 25.07 -23.24
C TYR A 319 -7.23 25.04 -24.78
N CYS A 320 -6.47 24.11 -25.37
CA CYS A 320 -6.37 23.96 -26.83
C CYS A 320 -7.67 23.46 -27.48
N ARG A 321 -8.55 22.77 -26.75
CA ARG A 321 -9.88 22.36 -27.23
C ARG A 321 -10.89 23.51 -27.26
N TRP A 322 -10.61 24.64 -26.61
CA TRP A 322 -11.54 25.75 -26.43
C TRP A 322 -11.63 26.72 -27.65
N ARG A 323 -10.73 26.62 -28.64
CA ARG A 323 -10.72 27.52 -29.81
C ARG A 323 -11.13 26.86 -31.13
N HIS A 324 -12.30 26.22 -31.11
CA HIS A 324 -13.06 25.79 -32.30
C HIS A 324 -12.82 26.69 -33.53
N LEU A 325 -12.22 26.11 -34.59
CA LEU A 325 -12.31 26.58 -35.97
C LEU A 325 -13.21 25.58 -36.70
N ASP A 326 -14.29 26.08 -37.29
CA ASP A 326 -15.36 25.30 -37.93
C ASP A 326 -14.89 24.49 -39.15
N LEU A 327 -15.35 23.24 -39.26
CA LEU A 327 -16.11 22.69 -40.40
C LEU A 327 -16.63 21.26 -40.09
N PRO A 328 -17.79 20.85 -40.67
CA PRO A 328 -18.62 19.71 -40.28
C PRO A 328 -18.28 18.43 -41.07
N LEU A 329 -18.55 17.25 -40.51
CA LEU A 329 -19.03 16.02 -41.20
C LEU A 329 -18.83 14.77 -40.31
N LEU A 330 -19.93 14.14 -39.88
CA LEU A 330 -20.36 12.80 -40.33
C LEU A 330 -21.51 12.28 -39.47
N GLU A 331 -22.72 12.46 -39.99
CA GLU A 331 -23.82 11.51 -39.87
C GLU A 331 -23.39 10.17 -40.49
N ALA A 332 -23.53 9.07 -39.75
CA ALA A 332 -23.92 7.73 -40.20
C ALA A 332 -23.58 6.72 -39.09
N VAL A 333 -24.59 6.11 -38.48
CA VAL A 333 -25.02 4.74 -38.79
C VAL A 333 -26.25 4.44 -37.91
N ASP A 334 -27.38 4.28 -38.60
CA ASP A 334 -28.62 3.71 -38.10
C ASP A 334 -28.41 2.31 -37.50
N TYR A 335 -28.96 2.10 -36.30
CA TYR A 335 -29.22 0.76 -35.78
C TYR A 335 -30.62 0.32 -36.25
N ALA A 336 -30.66 -0.71 -37.09
CA ALA A 336 -31.91 -1.30 -37.55
C ALA A 336 -32.65 -2.01 -36.40
N PRO A 337 -33.96 -1.74 -36.17
CA PRO A 337 -34.77 -2.48 -35.20
C PRO A 337 -35.22 -3.80 -35.84
N GLY A 338 -34.48 -4.89 -35.57
CA GLY A 338 -34.74 -6.16 -36.25
C GLY A 338 -33.92 -7.34 -35.75
N ALA A 339 -33.65 -7.43 -34.45
CA ALA A 339 -33.24 -8.69 -33.81
C ALA A 339 -33.67 -8.64 -32.35
N GLY A 340 -34.85 -9.18 -32.07
CA GLY A 340 -35.31 -9.42 -30.70
C GLY A 340 -34.41 -10.45 -30.03
N LEU A 341 -33.38 -9.98 -29.33
CA LEU A 341 -32.76 -10.75 -28.27
C LEU A 341 -33.72 -10.71 -27.09
N ASP A 342 -34.54 -11.75 -26.99
CA ASP A 342 -35.33 -12.05 -25.81
C ASP A 342 -34.39 -12.32 -24.64
N PHE A 343 -34.03 -11.25 -23.93
CA PHE A 343 -33.16 -11.30 -22.77
C PHE A 343 -33.77 -12.14 -21.63
N ALA A 344 -35.08 -12.44 -21.69
CA ALA A 344 -35.78 -13.21 -20.66
C ALA A 344 -35.65 -14.74 -20.87
N SER A 345 -35.50 -15.25 -22.09
CA SER A 345 -35.38 -16.70 -22.33
C SER A 345 -33.98 -17.27 -22.08
N ALA A 346 -32.92 -16.47 -22.15
CA ALA A 346 -31.55 -16.91 -21.85
C ALA A 346 -31.24 -17.07 -20.34
N VAL A 347 -32.18 -16.69 -19.46
CA VAL A 347 -31.95 -16.54 -18.02
C VAL A 347 -32.40 -17.77 -17.21
N SER A 348 -33.15 -18.71 -17.80
CA SER A 348 -33.80 -19.80 -17.06
C SER A 348 -32.92 -21.02 -16.74
N SER A 349 -31.66 -21.09 -17.22
CA SER A 349 -30.76 -22.24 -16.97
C SER A 349 -29.28 -21.90 -16.74
N SER A 350 -28.92 -20.62 -16.64
CA SER A 350 -27.53 -20.16 -16.72
C SER A 350 -26.94 -19.81 -15.35
N ARG A 351 -25.71 -20.26 -15.06
CA ARG A 351 -24.91 -19.85 -13.89
C ARG A 351 -24.24 -18.50 -14.17
N TRP A 352 -24.13 -17.62 -13.17
CA TRP A 352 -23.58 -16.27 -13.35
C TRP A 352 -22.28 -16.06 -12.56
N LEU A 353 -21.21 -15.71 -13.24
CA LEU A 353 -19.90 -15.47 -12.63
C LEU A 353 -19.58 -13.99 -12.79
N VAL A 354 -19.26 -13.29 -11.70
CA VAL A 354 -18.94 -11.86 -11.70
C VAL A 354 -17.46 -11.67 -11.36
N ALA A 355 -16.69 -11.20 -12.32
CA ALA A 355 -15.28 -10.88 -12.13
C ALA A 355 -15.06 -9.36 -12.22
N GLY A 356 -14.61 -8.76 -11.11
CA GLY A 356 -14.32 -7.32 -11.01
C GLY A 356 -15.41 -6.50 -10.33
N LYS A 357 -15.29 -5.17 -10.43
CA LYS A 357 -16.31 -4.22 -9.93
C LYS A 357 -17.45 -4.14 -10.95
N ALA A 358 -18.49 -4.95 -10.78
CA ALA A 358 -19.69 -4.81 -11.60
C ALA A 358 -20.54 -3.61 -11.14
N PRO A 359 -21.14 -2.84 -12.08
CA PRO A 359 -22.09 -1.79 -11.74
C PRO A 359 -23.36 -2.40 -11.10
N PRO A 360 -23.95 -1.76 -10.07
CA PRO A 360 -25.14 -2.26 -9.36
C PRO A 360 -26.33 -2.60 -10.27
N ALA A 361 -26.48 -1.88 -11.39
CA ALA A 361 -27.56 -2.07 -12.37
C ALA A 361 -27.53 -3.43 -13.10
N ALA A 362 -26.36 -4.07 -13.22
CA ALA A 362 -26.25 -5.39 -13.84
C ALA A 362 -26.87 -6.50 -12.97
N LEU A 363 -26.90 -6.30 -11.65
CA LEU A 363 -27.44 -7.27 -10.68
C LEU A 363 -28.95 -7.14 -10.48
N SER A 364 -29.55 -5.98 -10.77
CA SER A 364 -31.00 -5.74 -10.60
C SER A 364 -31.87 -6.41 -11.66
N HIS A 365 -31.31 -6.88 -12.77
CA HIS A 365 -32.04 -7.51 -13.87
C HIS A 365 -32.01 -9.05 -13.87
N ALA A 366 -31.32 -9.70 -12.93
CA ALA A 366 -31.36 -11.15 -12.77
C ALA A 366 -32.74 -11.59 -12.22
N ASN A 367 -33.54 -12.23 -13.07
CA ASN A 367 -34.96 -12.48 -12.88
C ASN A 367 -35.28 -13.53 -11.78
N ARG A 368 -36.50 -13.48 -11.23
CA ARG A 368 -36.99 -14.18 -10.02
C ARG A 368 -37.27 -15.70 -10.17
N GLY A 369 -36.43 -16.50 -10.83
CA GLY A 369 -36.76 -17.93 -11.02
C GLY A 369 -35.65 -18.92 -11.40
N SER A 370 -34.38 -18.53 -11.45
CA SER A 370 -33.27 -19.44 -11.78
C SER A 370 -32.34 -19.67 -10.59
N ASP A 371 -31.71 -20.86 -10.54
CA ASP A 371 -30.66 -21.21 -9.57
C ASP A 371 -29.40 -20.36 -9.86
N LEU A 372 -29.46 -19.10 -9.42
CA LEU A 372 -28.44 -18.09 -9.68
C LEU A 372 -27.29 -18.25 -8.69
N GLU A 373 -26.25 -18.99 -9.06
CA GLU A 373 -24.99 -18.99 -8.31
C GLU A 373 -24.11 -17.84 -8.78
N ILE A 374 -24.08 -16.73 -8.02
CA ILE A 374 -23.19 -15.57 -8.27
C ILE A 374 -21.83 -15.79 -7.60
N ILE A 375 -20.75 -15.84 -8.38
CA ILE A 375 -19.37 -15.86 -7.84
C ILE A 375 -18.72 -14.50 -8.11
N CYS A 376 -18.48 -13.69 -7.06
CA CYS A 376 -17.83 -12.38 -7.18
C CYS A 376 -16.32 -12.44 -6.88
N LEU A 377 -15.47 -11.90 -7.77
CA LEU A 377 -14.01 -11.79 -7.55
C LEU A 377 -13.53 -10.34 -7.61
N GLY A 378 -12.91 -9.85 -6.53
CA GLY A 378 -12.26 -8.54 -6.46
C GLY A 378 -12.04 -8.05 -5.02
N GLU A 379 -11.19 -7.02 -4.86
CA GLU A 379 -11.07 -6.25 -3.60
C GLU A 379 -12.42 -5.59 -3.28
N MET A 380 -13.29 -6.29 -2.55
CA MET A 380 -14.54 -5.77 -2.01
C MET A 380 -14.25 -4.79 -0.87
N THR A 381 -13.96 -3.53 -1.20
CA THR A 381 -13.90 -2.46 -0.18
C THR A 381 -15.19 -1.62 -0.10
N SER A 382 -16.21 -1.85 -0.94
CA SER A 382 -17.36 -0.92 -0.98
C SER A 382 -18.70 -1.51 -1.45
N PHE A 383 -19.15 -2.64 -0.90
CA PHE A 383 -20.54 -3.12 -1.08
C PHE A 383 -21.45 -2.91 0.16
N ASN A 384 -21.01 -2.13 1.15
CA ASN A 384 -21.79 -1.82 2.36
C ASN A 384 -22.92 -0.79 2.14
N THR A 385 -23.20 -0.34 0.91
CA THR A 385 -24.16 0.74 0.64
C THR A 385 -25.43 0.32 -0.11
N LEU A 386 -25.61 -0.97 -0.42
CA LEU A 386 -26.94 -1.43 -0.87
C LEU A 386 -27.86 -1.60 0.35
N PRO A 387 -29.06 -0.98 0.38
CA PRO A 387 -30.02 -1.21 1.45
C PRO A 387 -30.39 -2.71 1.48
N VAL A 388 -30.15 -3.38 2.61
CA VAL A 388 -30.55 -4.79 2.84
C VAL A 388 -32.06 -4.99 2.60
N SER A 389 -32.86 -3.92 2.66
CA SER A 389 -34.30 -3.92 2.40
C SER A 389 -34.69 -4.23 0.94
N SER A 390 -33.84 -4.00 -0.07
CA SER A 390 -34.16 -4.34 -1.46
C SER A 390 -33.90 -5.82 -1.81
N LEU A 391 -33.10 -6.53 -1.01
CA LEU A 391 -32.85 -7.98 -1.14
C LEU A 391 -33.81 -8.84 -0.31
N ALA A 392 -34.47 -8.27 0.71
CA ALA A 392 -35.31 -9.01 1.64
C ALA A 392 -36.72 -9.38 1.11
N ARG A 393 -37.13 -8.94 -0.09
CA ARG A 393 -38.46 -9.23 -0.66
C ARG A 393 -38.48 -10.26 -1.79
N CYS A 394 -37.43 -11.07 -1.96
CA CYS A 394 -37.42 -12.16 -2.95
C CYS A 394 -37.45 -13.52 -2.25
N SER A 395 -38.64 -14.12 -2.21
CA SER A 395 -38.90 -15.44 -1.63
C SER A 395 -38.33 -16.58 -2.46
N GLN A 396 -37.73 -17.56 -1.76
CA GLN A 396 -37.54 -18.97 -2.14
C GLN A 396 -36.83 -19.29 -3.47
N SER A 397 -35.50 -19.07 -3.54
CA SER A 397 -34.49 -19.97 -4.16
C SER A 397 -33.15 -19.29 -4.49
N ASN A 398 -33.00 -17.98 -4.31
CA ASN A 398 -31.73 -17.30 -4.58
C ASN A 398 -30.67 -17.61 -3.51
N ARG A 399 -29.96 -18.73 -3.63
CA ARG A 399 -28.69 -18.97 -2.92
C ARG A 399 -27.61 -18.09 -3.56
N ILE A 400 -27.51 -16.84 -3.11
CA ILE A 400 -26.26 -16.09 -3.29
C ILE A 400 -25.17 -16.91 -2.61
N ALA A 401 -24.26 -17.48 -3.40
CA ALA A 401 -23.08 -18.16 -2.91
C ALA A 401 -22.35 -17.20 -1.96
N SER A 402 -22.45 -17.47 -0.66
CA SER A 402 -21.87 -16.61 0.38
C SER A 402 -20.36 -16.42 0.15
N LEU A 403 -19.74 -15.42 0.75
CA LEU A 403 -18.27 -15.23 0.75
C LEU A 403 -17.45 -16.50 1.12
N LYS A 404 -18.07 -17.53 1.70
CA LYS A 404 -17.44 -18.85 1.89
C LYS A 404 -17.15 -19.57 0.56
N THR A 405 -17.99 -19.41 -0.46
CA THR A 405 -17.84 -20.09 -1.77
C THR A 405 -16.70 -19.48 -2.58
N THR A 406 -16.51 -18.16 -2.56
CA THR A 406 -15.36 -17.52 -3.24
C THR A 406 -14.02 -17.86 -2.56
N ARG A 407 -14.02 -18.08 -1.24
CA ARG A 407 -12.82 -18.59 -0.53
C ARG A 407 -12.46 -20.01 -0.97
N SER A 408 -13.43 -20.89 -1.20
CA SER A 408 -13.15 -22.26 -1.65
C SER A 408 -12.56 -22.33 -3.06
N LEU A 409 -12.76 -21.30 -3.88
CA LEU A 409 -12.23 -21.23 -5.24
C LEU A 409 -10.78 -20.75 -5.30
N ARG A 410 -10.30 -20.01 -4.29
CA ARG A 410 -8.92 -19.49 -4.29
C ARG A 410 -7.92 -20.62 -4.53
N VAL A 411 -6.92 -20.35 -5.37
CA VAL A 411 -5.78 -21.25 -5.62
C VAL A 411 -5.27 -21.75 -4.27
N ARG A 412 -5.48 -23.04 -4.02
CA ARG A 412 -5.11 -23.64 -2.75
C ARG A 412 -3.58 -23.65 -2.67
N PRO A 413 -2.98 -23.25 -1.54
CA PRO A 413 -1.56 -23.46 -1.31
C PRO A 413 -1.20 -24.93 -1.55
N TYR A 414 -0.04 -25.19 -2.13
CA TYR A 414 0.50 -26.53 -2.41
C TYR A 414 -0.36 -27.37 -3.34
N SER A 415 -1.18 -26.73 -4.19
CA SER A 415 -1.99 -27.43 -5.18
C SER A 415 -1.29 -27.48 -6.54
N GLU A 416 -1.66 -28.47 -7.35
CA GLU A 416 -1.26 -28.54 -8.76
C GLU A 416 -1.65 -27.26 -9.53
N SER A 417 -2.79 -26.65 -9.17
CA SER A 417 -3.23 -25.35 -9.71
C SER A 417 -2.23 -24.22 -9.37
N GLU A 418 -1.72 -24.17 -8.13
CA GLU A 418 -0.68 -23.21 -7.73
C GLU A 418 0.63 -23.43 -8.48
N GLU A 419 1.00 -24.69 -8.71
CA GLU A 419 2.19 -25.05 -9.47
C GLU A 419 2.06 -24.63 -10.94
N ARG A 420 0.92 -24.91 -11.58
CA ARG A 420 0.63 -24.46 -12.95
C ARG A 420 0.67 -22.94 -13.07
N LEU A 421 0.05 -22.22 -12.13
CA LEU A 421 0.11 -20.75 -12.11
C LEU A 421 1.56 -20.28 -12.07
N SER A 422 2.35 -20.79 -11.13
CA SER A 422 3.74 -20.39 -10.95
C SER A 422 4.63 -20.70 -12.17
N ARG A 423 4.33 -21.79 -12.88
CA ARG A 423 4.99 -22.15 -14.14
C ARG A 423 4.70 -21.13 -15.24
N HIS A 424 3.44 -20.74 -15.40
CA HIS A 424 3.06 -19.73 -16.40
C HIS A 424 3.59 -18.33 -16.07
N THR A 425 3.48 -17.89 -14.81
CA THR A 425 4.01 -16.57 -14.40
C THR A 425 5.53 -16.51 -14.50
N GLY A 426 6.23 -17.60 -14.15
CA GLY A 426 7.66 -17.73 -14.37
C GLY A 426 8.06 -17.67 -15.85
N ARG A 427 7.30 -18.32 -16.75
CA ARG A 427 7.52 -18.25 -18.20
C ARG A 427 7.34 -16.83 -18.75
N ILE A 428 6.26 -16.14 -18.37
CA ILE A 428 6.04 -14.73 -18.77
C ILE A 428 7.19 -13.86 -18.29
N ALA A 429 7.60 -14.01 -17.03
CA ALA A 429 8.69 -13.23 -16.45
C ALA A 429 10.03 -13.46 -17.15
N SER A 430 10.33 -14.71 -17.51
CA SER A 430 11.52 -15.05 -18.29
C SER A 430 11.46 -14.51 -19.73
N ALA A 431 10.29 -14.56 -20.37
CA ALA A 431 10.09 -13.99 -21.71
C ALA A 431 10.28 -12.47 -21.71
N PHE A 432 9.72 -11.76 -20.74
CA PHE A 432 9.91 -10.32 -20.60
C PHE A 432 11.36 -9.96 -20.28
N SER A 433 12.03 -10.71 -19.41
CA SER A 433 13.44 -10.48 -19.08
C SER A 433 14.34 -10.70 -20.31
N THR A 434 14.06 -11.73 -21.10
CA THR A 434 14.75 -12.03 -22.37
C THR A 434 14.54 -10.91 -23.39
N ALA A 435 13.30 -10.45 -23.56
CA ALA A 435 12.97 -9.34 -24.46
C ALA A 435 13.73 -8.05 -24.10
N VAL A 436 13.87 -7.77 -22.81
CA VAL A 436 14.64 -6.62 -22.31
C VAL A 436 16.13 -6.80 -22.56
N ALA A 437 16.67 -8.01 -22.35
CA ALA A 437 18.06 -8.32 -22.62
C ALA A 437 18.40 -8.18 -24.11
N ASP A 438 17.53 -8.70 -24.99
CA ASP A 438 17.67 -8.58 -26.45
C ASP A 438 17.61 -7.11 -26.90
N LEU A 439 16.66 -6.34 -26.36
CA LEU A 439 16.53 -4.91 -26.65
C LEU A 439 17.80 -4.12 -26.29
N LEU A 440 18.48 -4.50 -25.20
CA LEU A 440 19.68 -3.83 -24.76
C LEU A 440 20.91 -4.20 -25.61
N LYS A 441 21.01 -5.43 -26.12
CA LYS A 441 22.16 -5.96 -26.87
C LYS A 441 23.50 -5.80 -26.13
N THR A 442 23.47 -5.74 -24.80
CA THR A 442 24.67 -5.60 -23.97
C THR A 442 24.90 -6.87 -23.18
N SER A 443 26.01 -7.56 -23.44
CA SER A 443 26.41 -8.77 -22.71
C SER A 443 26.55 -8.52 -21.20
N GLU A 444 27.04 -7.36 -20.78
CA GLU A 444 27.16 -7.03 -19.35
C GLU A 444 25.79 -6.88 -18.65
N ALA A 445 24.72 -6.53 -19.38
CA ALA A 445 23.40 -6.41 -18.76
C ALA A 445 22.68 -7.74 -18.67
N SER A 446 22.85 -8.64 -19.63
CA SER A 446 22.10 -9.90 -19.67
C SER A 446 22.27 -10.73 -18.39
N VAL A 447 23.44 -10.67 -17.76
CA VAL A 447 23.76 -11.41 -16.53
C VAL A 447 22.84 -11.06 -15.39
N TRP A 448 22.64 -9.76 -15.12
CA TRP A 448 21.82 -9.32 -13.99
C TRP A 448 20.37 -9.02 -14.39
N LEU A 449 20.07 -8.83 -15.67
CA LEU A 449 18.69 -8.70 -16.15
C LEU A 449 17.86 -9.97 -15.89
N ASN A 450 18.50 -11.15 -15.79
CA ASN A 450 17.87 -12.37 -15.33
C ASN A 450 17.36 -12.30 -13.87
N ALA A 451 17.79 -11.30 -13.08
CA ALA A 451 17.18 -11.04 -11.77
C ALA A 451 15.79 -10.41 -11.88
N LEU A 452 15.44 -9.77 -13.02
CA LEU A 452 14.13 -9.13 -13.24
C LEU A 452 12.99 -10.16 -13.31
N GLU A 453 13.31 -11.42 -13.59
CA GLU A 453 12.35 -12.52 -13.58
C GLU A 453 11.59 -12.55 -12.26
N LEU A 454 12.28 -12.40 -11.13
CA LEU A 454 11.67 -12.52 -9.81
C LEU A 454 10.61 -11.45 -9.52
N PRO A 455 10.90 -10.13 -9.58
CA PRO A 455 9.88 -9.12 -9.30
C PRO A 455 8.73 -9.11 -10.31
N ILE A 456 8.95 -9.58 -11.55
CA ILE A 456 7.87 -9.74 -12.55
C ILE A 456 7.00 -10.95 -12.19
N ASP A 457 7.61 -12.08 -11.88
CA ASP A 457 6.90 -13.31 -11.46
C ASP A 457 6.09 -13.08 -10.17
N ASP A 458 6.69 -12.46 -9.14
CA ASP A 458 6.01 -12.11 -7.89
C ASP A 458 4.77 -11.23 -8.12
N LEU A 459 4.89 -10.24 -9.02
CA LEU A 459 3.78 -9.35 -9.38
C LEU A 459 2.67 -10.12 -10.09
N LEU A 460 3.03 -10.91 -11.11
CA LEU A 460 2.09 -11.70 -11.91
C LEU A 460 1.38 -12.73 -11.03
N PHE A 461 2.12 -13.54 -10.28
CA PHE A 461 1.58 -14.56 -9.40
C PHE A 461 0.62 -13.98 -8.37
N GLY A 462 1.05 -12.92 -7.66
CA GLY A 462 0.25 -12.30 -6.61
C GLY A 462 -1.04 -11.65 -7.11
N ARG A 463 -1.06 -11.13 -8.35
CA ARG A 463 -2.21 -10.42 -8.91
C ARG A 463 -3.12 -11.32 -9.76
N ALA A 464 -2.57 -12.33 -10.41
CA ALA A 464 -3.33 -13.23 -11.28
C ALA A 464 -3.94 -14.43 -10.53
N ALA A 465 -3.57 -14.66 -9.26
CA ALA A 465 -4.07 -15.80 -8.49
C ALA A 465 -5.61 -15.87 -8.43
N GLU A 466 -6.31 -14.74 -8.29
CA GLU A 466 -7.79 -14.74 -8.25
C GLU A 466 -8.41 -15.06 -9.62
N PHE A 467 -7.86 -14.53 -10.71
CA PHE A 467 -8.29 -14.88 -12.06
C PHE A 467 -8.02 -16.37 -12.35
N TRP A 468 -6.84 -16.86 -12.01
CA TRP A 468 -6.45 -18.26 -12.20
C TRP A 468 -7.33 -19.23 -11.41
N SER A 469 -7.70 -18.86 -10.18
CA SER A 469 -8.64 -19.60 -9.34
C SER A 469 -9.96 -19.88 -10.08
N LEU A 470 -10.51 -18.85 -10.73
CA LEU A 470 -11.75 -18.97 -11.47
C LEU A 470 -11.58 -19.79 -12.74
N LEU A 471 -10.49 -19.57 -13.47
CA LEU A 471 -10.21 -20.30 -14.69
C LEU A 471 -10.06 -21.80 -14.42
N GLU A 472 -9.39 -22.17 -13.34
CA GLU A 472 -9.26 -23.57 -12.89
C GLU A 472 -10.59 -24.15 -12.40
N HIS A 473 -11.41 -23.35 -11.71
CA HIS A 473 -12.75 -23.78 -11.33
C HIS A 473 -13.64 -24.07 -12.54
N LEU A 474 -13.60 -23.19 -13.54
CA LEU A 474 -14.27 -23.39 -14.82
C LEU A 474 -13.76 -24.66 -15.49
N ARG A 475 -12.44 -24.82 -15.67
CA ARG A 475 -11.84 -26.03 -16.23
C ARG A 475 -12.34 -27.32 -15.56
N ASN A 476 -12.48 -27.32 -14.24
CA ASN A 476 -12.89 -28.50 -13.47
C ASN A 476 -14.42 -28.69 -13.38
N THR A 477 -15.22 -27.66 -13.64
CA THR A 477 -16.68 -27.72 -13.55
C THR A 477 -17.36 -27.11 -14.79
N PRO A 478 -17.05 -27.60 -16.00
CA PRO A 478 -17.58 -27.01 -17.22
C PRO A 478 -19.10 -27.15 -17.28
N ARG A 479 -19.78 -26.05 -17.57
CA ARG A 479 -21.24 -26.00 -17.77
C ARG A 479 -21.58 -25.19 -18.99
N ALA A 480 -22.47 -25.75 -19.81
CA ALA A 480 -23.02 -25.02 -20.95
C ALA A 480 -23.86 -23.83 -20.45
N GLY A 481 -23.72 -22.68 -21.09
CA GLY A 481 -24.48 -21.47 -20.74
C GLY A 481 -23.94 -20.66 -19.56
N ASP A 482 -22.75 -20.99 -19.03
CA ASP A 482 -22.11 -20.14 -18.01
C ASP A 482 -21.95 -18.69 -18.53
N THR A 483 -22.45 -17.73 -17.76
CA THR A 483 -22.35 -16.31 -18.10
C THR A 483 -21.30 -15.65 -17.21
N ILE A 484 -20.25 -15.09 -17.81
CA ILE A 484 -19.15 -14.39 -17.11
C ILE A 484 -19.28 -12.89 -17.33
N LEU A 485 -19.55 -12.14 -16.27
CA LEU A 485 -19.56 -10.69 -16.22
C LEU A 485 -18.14 -10.19 -15.94
N ALA A 486 -17.50 -9.59 -16.95
CA ALA A 486 -16.19 -8.95 -16.81
C ALA A 486 -16.36 -7.44 -16.55
N GLY A 487 -15.69 -6.93 -15.51
CA GLY A 487 -15.80 -5.52 -15.11
C GLY A 487 -15.17 -4.51 -16.08
N ASP A 488 -14.31 -4.94 -17.01
CA ASP A 488 -13.74 -4.11 -18.07
C ASP A 488 -13.31 -4.96 -19.28
N SER A 489 -12.97 -4.29 -20.39
CA SER A 489 -12.61 -4.93 -21.66
C SER A 489 -11.32 -5.75 -21.57
N ASP A 490 -10.32 -5.34 -20.79
CA ASP A 490 -9.09 -6.12 -20.56
C ASP A 490 -9.42 -7.46 -19.90
N LEU A 491 -10.26 -7.44 -18.87
CA LEU A 491 -10.70 -8.64 -18.19
C LEU A 491 -11.63 -9.50 -19.08
N GLY A 492 -12.46 -8.86 -19.91
CA GLY A 492 -13.27 -9.53 -20.92
C GLY A 492 -12.40 -10.32 -21.91
N MET A 493 -11.37 -9.67 -22.47
CA MET A 493 -10.37 -10.33 -23.33
C MET A 493 -9.57 -11.40 -22.58
N ALA A 494 -9.24 -11.18 -21.31
CA ALA A 494 -8.56 -12.17 -20.48
C ALA A 494 -9.40 -13.45 -20.31
N PHE A 495 -10.71 -13.32 -20.06
CA PHE A 495 -11.60 -14.49 -20.01
C PHE A 495 -11.74 -15.15 -21.37
N THR A 496 -11.87 -14.40 -22.46
CA THR A 496 -11.92 -14.98 -23.81
C THR A 496 -10.68 -15.82 -24.07
N ALA A 497 -9.47 -15.26 -23.89
CA ALA A 497 -8.22 -16.00 -24.05
C ALA A 497 -8.13 -17.19 -23.08
N GLY A 498 -8.52 -17.00 -21.83
CA GLY A 498 -8.47 -18.01 -20.78
C GLY A 498 -9.35 -19.22 -21.11
N LEU A 499 -10.62 -18.99 -21.45
CA LEU A 499 -11.61 -20.02 -21.79
C LEU A 499 -11.17 -20.83 -23.01
N TYR A 500 -10.74 -20.17 -24.08
CA TYR A 500 -10.19 -20.85 -25.26
C TYR A 500 -8.95 -21.68 -24.91
N SER A 501 -8.08 -21.18 -24.02
CA SER A 501 -6.86 -21.91 -23.65
C SER A 501 -7.08 -23.16 -22.78
N ILE A 502 -8.31 -23.37 -22.29
CA ILE A 502 -8.70 -24.54 -21.51
C ILE A 502 -9.76 -25.39 -22.23
N ASP A 503 -9.95 -25.15 -23.53
CA ASP A 503 -10.97 -25.81 -24.36
C ASP A 503 -12.38 -25.74 -23.73
N TYR A 504 -12.72 -24.59 -23.15
CA TYR A 504 -14.03 -24.42 -22.49
C TYR A 504 -15.15 -24.40 -23.54
N PRO A 505 -16.34 -24.97 -23.24
CA PRO A 505 -17.45 -25.01 -24.20
C PRO A 505 -17.79 -23.63 -24.77
N GLU A 506 -17.96 -23.57 -26.10
CA GLU A 506 -18.30 -22.34 -26.86
C GLU A 506 -19.58 -21.63 -26.38
N THR A 507 -20.41 -22.33 -25.61
CA THR A 507 -21.68 -21.81 -25.06
C THR A 507 -21.50 -20.87 -23.86
N ALA A 508 -20.28 -20.66 -23.36
CA ALA A 508 -20.03 -19.70 -22.30
C ALA A 508 -20.17 -18.26 -22.83
N ARG A 509 -21.01 -17.46 -22.18
CA ARG A 509 -21.28 -16.08 -22.58
C ARG A 509 -20.45 -15.12 -21.74
N ILE A 510 -19.47 -14.45 -22.34
CA ILE A 510 -18.78 -13.35 -21.67
C ILE A 510 -19.57 -12.06 -21.93
N ILE A 511 -20.01 -11.41 -20.86
CA ILE A 511 -20.61 -10.08 -20.89
C ILE A 511 -19.56 -9.09 -20.39
N SER A 512 -19.01 -8.32 -21.32
CA SER A 512 -18.01 -7.29 -21.09
C SER A 512 -18.43 -6.01 -21.82
N PRO A 513 -18.04 -4.81 -21.34
CA PRO A 513 -18.06 -3.61 -22.16
C PRO A 513 -17.32 -3.90 -23.49
N GLU A 514 -17.96 -3.55 -24.60
CA GLU A 514 -17.55 -3.70 -26.01
C GLU A 514 -16.20 -4.41 -26.24
N ILE A 515 -16.23 -5.74 -26.35
CA ILE A 515 -15.13 -6.47 -26.99
C ILE A 515 -15.33 -6.28 -28.49
N GLY A 516 -14.64 -5.31 -29.07
CA GLY A 516 -14.82 -4.87 -30.47
C GLY A 516 -14.38 -5.88 -31.54
N PHE A 517 -14.26 -7.17 -31.24
CA PHE A 517 -13.88 -8.20 -32.21
C PHE A 517 -14.65 -9.51 -31.99
N ARG A 518 -14.90 -10.23 -33.09
CA ARG A 518 -15.38 -11.62 -33.05
C ARG A 518 -14.16 -12.54 -32.89
N PRO A 519 -14.13 -13.44 -31.89
CA PRO A 519 -13.04 -14.40 -31.74
C PRO A 519 -12.89 -15.27 -33.00
N SER A 520 -11.66 -15.54 -33.45
CA SER A 520 -11.39 -16.64 -34.40
C SER A 520 -11.54 -18.00 -33.73
N ASP A 521 -11.96 -19.00 -34.50
CA ASP A 521 -12.00 -20.41 -34.06
C ASP A 521 -10.58 -20.99 -33.92
N ASP A 522 -9.58 -20.43 -34.62
CA ASP A 522 -8.18 -20.83 -34.47
C ASP A 522 -7.52 -20.12 -33.28
N ALA A 523 -6.97 -20.89 -32.34
CA ALA A 523 -6.40 -20.36 -31.11
C ALA A 523 -5.22 -19.41 -31.33
N TYR A 524 -4.42 -19.62 -32.39
CA TYR A 524 -3.28 -18.75 -32.71
C TYR A 524 -3.75 -17.46 -33.37
N GLU A 525 -4.70 -17.52 -34.29
CA GLU A 525 -5.34 -16.32 -34.86
C GLU A 525 -6.05 -15.51 -33.78
N LEU A 526 -6.77 -16.17 -32.86
CA LEU A 526 -7.38 -15.52 -31.70
C LEU A 526 -6.33 -14.85 -30.82
N GLN A 527 -5.21 -15.52 -30.55
CA GLN A 527 -4.09 -14.94 -29.81
C GLN A 527 -3.56 -13.68 -30.53
N CYS A 528 -3.39 -13.73 -31.85
CA CYS A 528 -2.96 -12.59 -32.65
C CYS A 528 -3.95 -11.43 -32.56
N GLN A 529 -5.25 -11.68 -32.77
CA GLN A 529 -6.31 -10.67 -32.68
C GLN A 529 -6.36 -10.01 -31.30
N ILE A 530 -6.29 -10.80 -30.23
CA ILE A 530 -6.29 -10.30 -28.86
C ILE A 530 -5.05 -9.44 -28.60
N ILE A 531 -3.86 -9.88 -29.03
CA ILE A 531 -2.64 -9.12 -28.84
C ILE A 531 -2.66 -7.83 -29.66
N GLU A 532 -3.15 -7.87 -30.90
CA GLU A 532 -3.24 -6.69 -31.76
C GLU A 532 -4.23 -5.65 -31.21
N SER A 533 -5.37 -6.12 -30.70
CA SER A 533 -6.40 -5.28 -30.09
C SER A 533 -5.96 -4.70 -28.75
N ALA A 534 -5.46 -5.54 -27.84
CA ALA A 534 -5.10 -5.12 -26.49
C ALA A 534 -3.77 -4.33 -26.47
N PHE A 535 -2.81 -4.70 -27.31
CA PHE A 535 -1.47 -4.13 -27.35
C PHE A 535 -1.17 -3.61 -28.76
N PRO A 536 -1.83 -2.54 -29.25
CA PRO A 536 -1.61 -2.03 -30.61
C PRO A 536 -0.14 -1.64 -30.86
N GLU A 537 0.32 -1.70 -32.12
CA GLU A 537 1.66 -1.21 -32.44
C GLU A 537 1.73 0.27 -32.09
N ALA A 538 2.68 0.63 -31.26
CA ALA A 538 3.00 2.04 -31.09
C ALA A 538 3.45 2.56 -32.45
N SER A 539 2.69 3.48 -33.04
CA SER A 539 3.04 4.19 -34.26
C SER A 539 4.25 5.11 -33.98
N GLY A 540 5.47 4.55 -34.01
CA GLY A 540 6.70 5.30 -33.80
C GLY A 540 7.95 4.46 -33.49
N PRO A 541 9.11 5.10 -33.24
CA PRO A 541 10.41 4.47 -32.99
C PRO A 541 10.48 3.82 -31.60
N GLY A 542 9.58 2.86 -31.33
CA GLY A 542 9.37 2.24 -30.03
C GLY A 542 10.59 1.51 -29.51
N GLU A 543 11.24 0.70 -30.35
CA GLU A 543 12.44 -0.07 -29.99
C GLU A 543 13.62 0.86 -29.66
N ASP A 544 13.95 1.79 -30.58
CA ASP A 544 15.07 2.71 -30.38
C ASP A 544 14.89 3.62 -29.16
N ASN A 545 13.66 4.08 -28.91
CA ASN A 545 13.37 4.89 -27.73
C ASN A 545 13.43 4.07 -26.44
N ALA A 546 12.86 2.85 -26.42
CA ALA A 546 12.94 1.96 -25.28
C ALA A 546 14.41 1.64 -24.96
N ARG A 547 15.20 1.26 -25.98
CA ARG A 547 16.64 1.02 -25.86
C ARG A 547 17.38 2.25 -25.33
N ARG A 548 17.14 3.44 -25.88
CA ARG A 548 17.79 4.69 -25.43
C ARG A 548 17.49 4.99 -23.96
N ILE A 549 16.26 4.75 -23.50
CA ILE A 549 15.89 4.95 -22.09
C ILE A 549 16.61 3.95 -21.19
N LEU A 550 16.61 2.67 -21.57
CA LEU A 550 17.26 1.64 -20.77
C LEU A 550 18.78 1.91 -20.66
N LEU A 551 19.43 2.31 -21.76
CA LEU A 551 20.83 2.72 -21.77
C LEU A 551 21.08 3.96 -20.89
N LYS A 552 20.19 4.96 -20.92
CA LYS A 552 20.28 6.12 -20.02
C LYS A 552 20.13 5.72 -18.54
N ALA A 553 19.21 4.82 -18.22
CA ALA A 553 19.03 4.29 -16.87
C ALA A 553 20.30 3.57 -16.38
N MET A 554 20.95 2.79 -17.26
CA MET A 554 22.23 2.14 -16.95
C MET A 554 23.38 3.13 -16.75
N ALA A 555 23.41 4.24 -17.50
CA ALA A 555 24.48 5.23 -17.44
C ALA A 555 24.44 6.15 -16.20
N ALA A 556 23.29 6.29 -15.53
CA ALA A 556 23.06 7.29 -14.47
C ALA A 556 23.76 6.99 -13.11
N GLY A 557 24.55 5.92 -13.02
CA GLY A 557 25.28 5.57 -11.81
C GLY A 557 26.70 6.14 -11.76
N SER A 558 26.96 7.19 -10.97
CA SER A 558 28.33 7.57 -10.60
C SER A 558 28.73 6.83 -9.32
N ALA A 559 29.46 5.73 -9.45
CA ALA A 559 30.13 5.15 -8.28
C ALA A 559 31.26 6.09 -7.88
N ARG A 560 31.19 6.69 -6.68
CA ARG A 560 32.38 7.31 -6.08
C ARG A 560 33.40 6.22 -5.84
N SER A 561 34.68 6.52 -6.07
CA SER A 561 35.79 5.57 -5.97
C SER A 561 35.98 5.11 -4.52
N VAL A 562 35.30 4.03 -4.15
CA VAL A 562 35.62 3.25 -2.97
C VAL A 562 36.48 2.08 -3.44
N ARG A 563 37.78 2.10 -3.09
CA ARG A 563 38.68 0.98 -3.34
C ARG A 563 38.83 0.21 -2.04
N SER A 564 38.23 -0.97 -1.97
CA SER A 564 38.43 -1.94 -0.89
C SER A 564 38.43 -3.35 -1.48
N THR A 565 39.55 -3.75 -2.07
CA THR A 565 39.72 -5.12 -2.58
C THR A 565 39.60 -6.11 -1.44
N GLY A 566 38.79 -7.16 -1.61
CA GLY A 566 38.63 -8.23 -0.61
C GLY A 566 37.57 -7.97 0.47
N ALA A 567 36.77 -6.91 0.36
CA ALA A 567 35.66 -6.67 1.28
C ALA A 567 34.59 -7.78 1.21
N ALA A 568 33.92 -8.04 2.34
CA ALA A 568 32.70 -8.83 2.37
C ALA A 568 31.50 -7.91 2.12
N VAL A 569 30.69 -8.25 1.12
CA VAL A 569 29.50 -7.46 0.78
C VAL A 569 28.26 -8.15 1.30
N LEU A 570 27.47 -7.43 2.10
CA LEU A 570 26.14 -7.84 2.57
C LEU A 570 25.08 -7.09 1.78
N ILE A 571 24.06 -7.81 1.30
CA ILE A 571 22.99 -7.23 0.48
C ILE A 571 21.65 -7.69 1.03
N GLY A 572 20.77 -6.76 1.42
CA GLY A 572 19.54 -7.17 2.06
C GLY A 572 18.50 -6.10 2.34
N ARG A 573 17.28 -6.56 2.63
CA ARG A 573 16.13 -5.70 2.95
C ARG A 573 16.23 -5.21 4.38
N ASN A 574 15.93 -3.92 4.57
CA ASN A 574 16.13 -3.29 5.87
C ASN A 574 14.84 -3.08 6.70
N PHE A 575 13.67 -3.28 6.13
CA PHE A 575 12.42 -2.86 6.81
C PHE A 575 11.79 -3.91 7.73
N ASP A 576 12.20 -5.17 7.60
CA ASP A 576 11.67 -6.24 8.43
C ASP A 576 12.71 -6.65 9.49
N ARG A 577 12.22 -6.66 10.74
CA ARG A 577 13.02 -6.84 11.96
C ARG A 577 13.80 -8.15 11.98
N ASN A 578 13.31 -9.16 11.24
CA ASN A 578 13.99 -10.43 11.10
C ASN A 578 15.32 -10.23 10.33
N TYR A 579 15.26 -9.58 9.16
CA TYR A 579 16.43 -9.34 8.31
C TYR A 579 17.47 -8.45 9.00
N SER A 580 17.05 -7.39 9.69
CA SER A 580 17.98 -6.45 10.32
C SER A 580 18.87 -7.11 11.37
N THR A 581 18.33 -8.12 12.07
CA THR A 581 19.05 -8.83 13.13
C THR A 581 20.14 -9.73 12.53
N ASP A 582 19.78 -10.60 11.58
CA ASP A 582 20.75 -11.47 10.90
C ASP A 582 21.82 -10.67 10.16
N LEU A 583 21.42 -9.57 9.52
CA LEU A 583 22.33 -8.66 8.86
C LEU A 583 23.38 -8.08 9.83
N THR A 584 22.91 -7.54 10.96
CA THR A 584 23.78 -6.90 11.96
C THR A 584 24.71 -7.91 12.61
N GLU A 585 24.20 -9.08 12.98
CA GLU A 585 24.98 -10.11 13.65
C GLU A 585 26.02 -10.74 12.71
N LEU A 586 25.66 -11.05 11.46
CA LEU A 586 26.62 -11.53 10.46
C LEU A 586 27.66 -10.47 10.10
N GLY A 587 27.24 -9.21 9.92
CA GLY A 587 28.14 -8.09 9.68
C GLY A 587 29.17 -7.90 10.80
N ARG A 588 28.73 -7.99 12.06
CA ARG A 588 29.63 -7.91 13.23
C ARG A 588 30.65 -9.03 13.22
N GLU A 589 30.25 -10.25 12.91
CA GLU A 589 31.15 -11.40 12.87
C GLU A 589 32.19 -11.29 11.76
N LEU A 590 31.78 -10.88 10.56
CA LEU A 590 32.69 -10.68 9.43
C LEU A 590 33.67 -9.52 9.70
N ARG A 591 33.22 -8.43 10.32
CA ARG A 591 34.05 -7.24 10.57
C ARG A 591 35.28 -7.49 11.44
N LYS A 592 35.31 -8.60 12.19
CA LYS A 592 36.45 -8.94 13.05
C LYS A 592 37.77 -9.09 12.27
N ASP A 593 37.74 -9.42 10.98
CA ASP A 593 38.95 -9.63 10.17
C ASP A 593 38.89 -9.08 8.73
N ARG A 594 37.76 -8.52 8.28
CA ARG A 594 37.63 -7.96 6.93
C ARG A 594 36.76 -6.72 6.92
N THR A 595 36.96 -5.86 5.91
CA THR A 595 36.06 -4.73 5.66
C THR A 595 34.68 -5.26 5.27
N VAL A 596 33.64 -4.83 5.99
CA VAL A 596 32.26 -5.18 5.66
C VAL A 596 31.56 -4.00 5.01
N ILE A 597 31.01 -4.25 3.83
CA ILE A 597 30.22 -3.30 3.05
C ILE A 597 28.78 -3.76 3.04
N PHE A 598 27.87 -2.92 3.52
CA PHE A 598 26.43 -3.18 3.42
C PHE A 598 25.81 -2.39 2.26
N ILE A 599 25.05 -3.08 1.39
CA ILE A 599 24.26 -2.55 0.28
C ILE A 599 22.78 -2.83 0.58
N PRO A 600 22.01 -1.85 1.10
CA PRO A 600 20.59 -2.04 1.39
C PRO A 600 19.78 -2.21 0.10
N SER A 601 18.90 -3.20 0.05
CA SER A 601 17.87 -3.29 -0.99
C SER A 601 16.59 -2.57 -0.55
N ALA A 602 16.06 -1.68 -1.39
CA ALA A 602 15.00 -0.74 -0.97
C ALA A 602 13.72 -1.44 -0.53
N GLY A 603 13.12 -0.93 0.56
CA GLY A 603 11.68 -1.03 0.83
C GLY A 603 10.96 0.25 0.39
N GLN A 604 9.66 0.15 0.08
CA GLN A 604 8.84 1.25 -0.47
C GLN A 604 8.54 2.42 0.51
N THR A 605 8.98 2.37 1.77
CA THR A 605 8.47 3.25 2.85
C THR A 605 9.53 3.95 3.69
N ILE A 606 10.77 4.05 3.19
CA ILE A 606 11.92 4.46 4.02
C ILE A 606 12.19 5.98 4.08
N LYS A 607 11.20 6.85 3.79
CA LYS A 607 11.41 8.31 3.94
C LYS A 607 11.61 8.78 5.40
N GLY A 608 11.31 7.95 6.41
CA GLY A 608 11.52 8.29 7.83
C GLY A 608 12.32 7.29 8.67
N ARG A 609 12.63 6.09 8.13
CA ARG A 609 13.36 5.04 8.88
C ARG A 609 14.81 4.83 8.44
N VAL A 610 15.24 5.48 7.36
CA VAL A 610 16.62 5.38 6.86
C VAL A 610 17.51 6.02 7.92
N SER A 611 17.28 7.29 8.29
CA SER A 611 18.10 7.95 9.31
C SER A 611 18.17 7.16 10.61
N THR A 612 17.04 6.67 11.15
CA THR A 612 17.04 5.86 12.38
C THR A 612 17.75 4.50 12.23
N PHE A 613 17.68 3.87 11.06
CA PHE A 613 18.49 2.70 10.78
C PHE A 613 19.98 3.07 10.70
N PHE A 614 20.35 4.07 9.91
CA PHE A 614 21.72 4.56 9.82
C PHE A 614 22.23 4.93 11.22
N ASP A 615 21.51 5.72 11.99
CA ASP A 615 21.86 6.09 13.37
C ASP A 615 22.03 4.88 14.30
N SER A 616 21.24 3.80 14.11
CA SER A 616 21.36 2.56 14.90
C SER A 616 22.42 1.58 14.37
N VAL A 617 22.86 1.73 13.12
CA VAL A 617 23.69 0.73 12.43
C VAL A 617 25.06 1.27 12.02
N THR A 618 25.14 2.50 11.52
CA THR A 618 26.41 3.17 11.16
C THR A 618 27.21 3.67 12.34
N ASN A 619 26.62 3.81 13.53
CA ASN A 619 27.39 4.27 14.68
C ASN A 619 28.25 3.15 15.32
N ASP A 620 27.90 1.87 15.15
CA ASP A 620 28.57 0.79 15.90
C ASP A 620 29.16 -0.36 15.04
N TRP A 621 28.62 -0.69 13.84
CA TRP A 621 28.83 -2.05 13.30
C TRP A 621 29.48 -2.19 11.92
N TYR A 622 29.46 -1.19 11.05
CA TYR A 622 29.97 -1.31 9.67
C TYR A 622 31.15 -0.37 9.42
N ASP A 623 32.21 -0.87 8.77
CA ASP A 623 33.33 -0.01 8.37
C ASP A 623 32.90 0.99 7.31
N GLN A 624 32.05 0.54 6.38
CA GLN A 624 31.45 1.37 5.36
C GLN A 624 30.04 0.87 5.07
N VAL A 625 29.05 1.77 5.16
CA VAL A 625 27.73 1.51 4.57
C VAL A 625 27.68 2.26 3.25
N ILE A 626 27.71 1.51 2.16
CA ILE A 626 27.44 2.07 0.84
C ILE A 626 25.94 2.13 0.73
N VAL A 627 25.37 3.32 0.98
CA VAL A 627 23.95 3.55 0.74
C VAL A 627 23.70 3.29 -0.73
N ALA A 628 23.16 2.11 -0.99
CA ALA A 628 22.81 1.72 -2.33
C ALA A 628 21.87 2.78 -2.93
N PRO A 629 21.80 2.88 -4.26
CA PRO A 629 20.80 3.69 -4.95
C PRO A 629 19.35 3.29 -4.66
N ALA A 630 19.10 2.32 -3.78
CA ALA A 630 17.83 2.10 -3.11
C ALA A 630 17.15 3.40 -2.60
N ALA A 631 17.92 4.42 -2.21
CA ALA A 631 17.38 5.75 -1.92
C ALA A 631 16.79 6.46 -3.16
N LYS A 632 17.32 6.18 -4.36
CA LYS A 632 16.83 6.65 -5.67
C LYS A 632 15.66 5.82 -6.23
N LEU A 633 15.47 4.57 -5.81
CA LEU A 633 14.25 3.78 -6.15
C LEU A 633 12.94 4.48 -5.72
N GLN A 634 13.04 5.48 -4.82
CA GLN A 634 11.92 6.31 -4.37
C GLN A 634 11.93 7.75 -4.93
N ALA A 635 12.94 8.12 -5.72
CA ALA A 635 12.93 9.42 -6.38
C ALA A 635 11.81 9.39 -7.43
N PRO A 636 10.88 10.36 -7.45
CA PRO A 636 9.90 10.46 -8.53
C PRO A 636 10.68 10.49 -9.84
N ASN A 637 10.34 9.60 -10.76
CA ASN A 637 10.99 9.42 -12.07
C ASN A 637 11.58 10.74 -12.55
N GLY A 638 12.90 10.92 -12.46
CA GLY A 638 13.54 12.13 -12.96
C GLY A 638 13.30 12.17 -14.46
N ASN A 639 12.44 13.08 -14.92
CA ASN A 639 12.20 13.46 -16.33
C ASN A 639 12.25 12.33 -17.38
N LEU A 640 11.76 11.12 -17.07
CA LEU A 640 11.51 10.13 -18.12
C LEU A 640 10.23 10.56 -18.87
N PRO A 641 10.26 10.74 -20.21
CA PRO A 641 9.09 11.20 -20.94
C PRO A 641 7.92 10.22 -20.78
N ALA A 642 6.76 10.70 -20.32
CA ALA A 642 5.57 9.89 -20.04
C ALA A 642 5.06 9.09 -21.26
N LEU A 643 5.33 9.58 -22.47
CA LEU A 643 4.99 8.91 -23.74
C LEU A 643 5.78 7.62 -23.96
N THR A 644 6.99 7.50 -23.42
CA THR A 644 7.86 6.36 -23.72
C THR A 644 7.65 5.19 -22.76
N THR A 645 7.15 5.45 -21.55
CA THR A 645 6.86 4.40 -20.57
C THR A 645 5.59 3.61 -20.90
N ARG A 646 4.61 4.23 -21.58
CA ARG A 646 3.34 3.59 -21.97
C ARG A 646 3.49 2.51 -23.05
N ASN A 647 4.58 2.53 -23.81
CA ASN A 647 4.77 1.62 -24.96
C ASN A 647 5.64 0.38 -24.63
N LEU A 648 6.21 0.29 -23.42
CA LEU A 648 7.11 -0.81 -23.07
C LEU A 648 6.37 -2.14 -22.92
N LEU A 649 5.26 -2.20 -22.17
CA LEU A 649 4.51 -3.44 -22.01
C LEU A 649 3.99 -3.98 -23.36
N PRO A 650 3.34 -3.18 -24.22
CA PRO A 650 2.95 -3.62 -25.56
C PRO A 650 4.11 -4.21 -26.38
N PHE A 651 5.29 -3.57 -26.35
CA PHE A 651 6.48 -4.09 -27.02
C PHE A 651 6.89 -5.45 -26.48
N LEU A 652 6.98 -5.61 -25.15
CA LEU A 652 7.41 -6.85 -24.51
C LEU A 652 6.46 -8.02 -24.82
N VAL A 653 5.15 -7.77 -24.79
CA VAL A 653 4.13 -8.79 -25.11
C VAL A 653 4.24 -9.21 -26.57
N ARG A 654 4.34 -8.26 -27.52
CA ARG A 654 4.51 -8.55 -28.94
C ARG A 654 5.81 -9.29 -29.24
N PHE A 655 6.91 -8.88 -28.62
CA PHE A 655 8.20 -9.55 -28.75
C PHE A 655 8.09 -11.00 -28.30
N ALA A 656 7.57 -11.23 -27.09
CA ALA A 656 7.41 -12.57 -26.54
C ALA A 656 6.49 -13.44 -27.42
N HIS A 657 5.42 -12.86 -27.97
CA HIS A 657 4.51 -13.55 -28.87
C HIS A 657 5.16 -13.91 -30.22
N ARG A 658 5.80 -12.96 -30.91
CA ARG A 658 6.49 -13.18 -32.20
C ARG A 658 7.55 -14.28 -32.10
N ASN A 659 8.23 -14.35 -30.95
CA ASN A 659 9.25 -15.37 -30.68
C ASN A 659 8.68 -16.65 -30.06
N LYS A 660 7.35 -16.84 -30.04
CA LYS A 660 6.65 -18.02 -29.50
C LYS A 660 7.01 -18.35 -28.05
N MET A 661 7.34 -17.33 -27.26
CA MET A 661 7.72 -17.47 -25.85
C MET A 661 6.50 -17.54 -24.93
N ILE A 662 5.40 -16.90 -25.34
CA ILE A 662 4.13 -16.91 -24.60
C ILE A 662 2.99 -17.56 -25.41
N ASN A 663 2.15 -18.32 -24.72
CA ASN A 663 0.93 -18.93 -25.29
C ASN A 663 -0.34 -18.16 -24.91
N LEU A 664 -1.51 -18.64 -25.37
CA LEU A 664 -2.80 -17.99 -25.12
C LEU A 664 -3.16 -17.90 -23.62
N THR A 665 -2.85 -18.94 -22.82
CA THR A 665 -3.04 -18.91 -21.36
C THR A 665 -2.21 -17.79 -20.71
N GLU A 666 -0.97 -17.62 -21.17
CA GLU A 666 -0.07 -16.58 -20.67
C GLU A 666 -0.51 -15.17 -21.09
N VAL A 667 -1.09 -15.02 -22.29
CA VAL A 667 -1.77 -13.77 -22.71
C VAL A 667 -2.97 -13.47 -21.81
N ALA A 668 -3.80 -14.47 -21.50
CA ALA A 668 -4.94 -14.30 -20.58
C ALA A 668 -4.48 -13.80 -19.20
N LEU A 669 -3.41 -14.40 -18.66
CA LEU A 669 -2.81 -13.98 -17.39
C LEU A 669 -2.30 -12.54 -17.46
N ILE A 670 -1.56 -12.16 -18.51
CA ILE A 670 -1.06 -10.79 -18.71
C ILE A 670 -2.22 -9.78 -18.73
N LEU A 671 -3.29 -10.07 -19.48
CA LEU A 671 -4.47 -9.20 -19.58
C LEU A 671 -5.18 -9.04 -18.25
N SER A 672 -5.33 -10.13 -17.48
CA SER A 672 -5.99 -10.10 -16.17
C SER A 672 -5.32 -9.16 -15.16
N VAL A 673 -4.04 -8.81 -15.38
CA VAL A 673 -3.24 -7.93 -14.52
C VAL A 673 -2.59 -6.77 -15.28
N ARG A 674 -3.12 -6.42 -16.45
CA ARG A 674 -2.53 -5.44 -17.37
C ARG A 674 -2.27 -4.10 -16.70
N ARG A 675 -3.28 -3.53 -16.01
CA ARG A 675 -3.14 -2.22 -15.34
C ARG A 675 -2.01 -2.21 -14.31
N GLN A 676 -1.82 -3.32 -13.59
CA GLN A 676 -0.77 -3.48 -12.60
C GLN A 676 0.60 -3.62 -13.26
N LEU A 677 0.69 -4.34 -14.38
CA LEU A 677 1.89 -4.42 -15.21
C LEU A 677 2.25 -3.05 -15.80
N ASP A 678 1.30 -2.32 -16.39
CA ASP A 678 1.51 -0.98 -16.91
C ASP A 678 2.05 -0.04 -15.82
N ALA A 679 1.43 -0.06 -14.64
CA ALA A 679 1.90 0.71 -13.50
C ALA A 679 3.33 0.31 -13.08
N PHE A 680 3.64 -0.99 -13.07
CA PHE A 680 4.97 -1.50 -12.75
C PHE A 680 6.02 -1.06 -13.79
N PHE A 681 5.76 -1.24 -15.08
CA PHE A 681 6.66 -0.86 -16.17
C PHE A 681 6.83 0.66 -16.28
N CYS A 682 5.81 1.45 -15.92
CA CYS A 682 5.90 2.91 -15.92
C CYS A 682 6.63 3.50 -14.71
N SER A 683 6.58 2.85 -13.54
CA SER A 683 7.06 3.47 -12.29
C SER A 683 8.20 2.72 -11.58
N LYS A 684 8.23 1.39 -11.65
CA LYS A 684 9.16 0.56 -10.84
C LYS A 684 10.22 -0.13 -11.68
N PHE A 685 9.92 -0.45 -12.93
CA PHE A 685 10.80 -1.25 -13.77
C PHE A 685 12.16 -0.58 -14.05
N PHE A 686 12.17 0.67 -14.50
CA PHE A 686 13.42 1.41 -14.74
C PHE A 686 14.26 1.59 -13.49
N ASN A 687 13.57 1.75 -12.37
CA ASN A 687 14.16 1.80 -11.03
C ASN A 687 14.91 0.49 -10.73
N TYR A 688 14.32 -0.68 -11.01
CA TYR A 688 15.02 -1.97 -10.90
C TYR A 688 16.22 -2.08 -11.84
N ILE A 689 16.08 -1.64 -13.10
CA ILE A 689 17.18 -1.65 -14.07
C ILE A 689 18.36 -0.80 -13.59
N GLN A 690 18.08 0.42 -13.15
CA GLN A 690 19.10 1.30 -12.63
C GLN A 690 19.78 0.68 -11.39
N ALA A 691 19.00 0.12 -10.46
CA ALA A 691 19.53 -0.53 -9.26
C ALA A 691 20.42 -1.74 -9.59
N GLY A 692 20.03 -2.57 -10.58
CA GLY A 692 20.83 -3.68 -11.06
C GLY A 692 22.15 -3.22 -11.68
N ALA A 693 22.10 -2.24 -12.58
CA ALA A 693 23.28 -1.65 -13.23
C ALA A 693 24.25 -1.01 -12.21
N GLU A 694 23.73 -0.26 -11.25
CA GLU A 694 24.55 0.33 -10.18
C GLU A 694 25.13 -0.78 -9.28
N THR A 695 24.38 -1.84 -8.97
CA THR A 695 24.90 -3.00 -8.22
C THR A 695 26.05 -3.67 -8.96
N ALA A 696 25.93 -3.89 -10.28
CA ALA A 696 27.01 -4.41 -11.11
C ALA A 696 28.26 -3.53 -11.07
N LYS A 697 28.07 -2.21 -11.21
CA LYS A 697 29.16 -1.26 -11.12
C LYS A 697 29.87 -1.31 -9.76
N TRP A 698 29.11 -1.39 -8.67
CA TRP A 698 29.68 -1.51 -7.31
C TRP A 698 30.47 -2.79 -7.15
N LEU A 699 29.89 -3.95 -7.47
CA LEU A 699 30.56 -5.23 -7.30
C LEU A 699 31.83 -5.33 -8.15
N LYS A 700 31.81 -4.82 -9.39
CA LYS A 700 33.00 -4.74 -10.26
C LYS A 700 34.09 -3.82 -9.69
N THR A 701 33.70 -2.72 -9.04
CA THR A 701 34.64 -1.76 -8.44
C THR A 701 35.21 -2.27 -7.11
N LEU A 702 34.37 -2.89 -6.29
CA LEU A 702 34.74 -3.41 -4.97
C LEU A 702 35.56 -4.69 -5.07
N ALA A 703 35.29 -5.53 -6.08
CA ALA A 703 35.84 -6.87 -6.22
C ALA A 703 35.79 -7.64 -4.89
N PRO A 704 34.58 -7.87 -4.35
CA PRO A 704 34.43 -8.46 -3.03
C PRO A 704 34.98 -9.88 -2.98
N SER A 705 35.48 -10.29 -1.81
CA SER A 705 35.91 -11.67 -1.58
C SER A 705 34.72 -12.64 -1.44
N GLN A 706 33.55 -12.10 -1.11
CA GLN A 706 32.31 -12.83 -0.90
C GLN A 706 31.09 -11.90 -0.93
N ILE A 707 29.92 -12.46 -1.22
CA ILE A 707 28.64 -11.76 -1.16
C ILE A 707 27.67 -12.58 -0.32
N ALA A 708 27.08 -11.99 0.72
CA ALA A 708 25.97 -12.60 1.46
C ALA A 708 24.66 -11.83 1.24
N LEU A 709 23.57 -12.58 1.08
CA LEU A 709 22.28 -12.11 0.61
C LEU A 709 21.21 -12.33 1.70
N LEU A 710 20.44 -11.29 2.04
CA LEU A 710 19.51 -11.30 3.18
C LEU A 710 18.17 -10.60 2.85
N PRO A 711 17.17 -11.29 2.29
CA PRO A 711 17.23 -12.64 1.73
C PRO A 711 17.66 -12.63 0.26
N GLY A 712 18.17 -13.75 -0.26
CA GLY A 712 18.55 -13.90 -1.68
C GLY A 712 17.38 -13.88 -2.66
N ARG A 713 16.13 -13.92 -2.17
CA ARG A 713 14.92 -13.66 -2.97
C ARG A 713 14.58 -12.17 -3.15
N ASP A 714 15.46 -11.26 -2.78
CA ASP A 714 15.28 -9.86 -3.16
C ASP A 714 15.88 -9.60 -4.56
N PHE A 715 15.26 -8.73 -5.37
CA PHE A 715 15.77 -8.43 -6.72
C PHE A 715 17.23 -7.98 -6.72
N ILE A 716 17.62 -7.06 -5.82
CA ILE A 716 18.99 -6.54 -5.78
C ILE A 716 19.93 -7.64 -5.30
N ALA A 717 19.48 -8.47 -4.36
CA ALA A 717 20.23 -9.63 -3.91
C ALA A 717 20.45 -10.65 -5.04
N GLN A 718 19.43 -10.94 -5.86
CA GLN A 718 19.58 -11.81 -7.03
C GLN A 718 20.49 -11.22 -8.10
N ALA A 719 20.36 -9.92 -8.40
CA ALA A 719 21.25 -9.25 -9.33
C ALA A 719 22.70 -9.42 -8.89
N ALA A 720 22.98 -9.09 -7.62
CA ALA A 720 24.31 -9.24 -7.05
C ALA A 720 24.81 -10.68 -7.03
N CYS A 721 23.93 -11.65 -6.76
CA CYS A 721 24.25 -13.06 -6.83
C CYS A 721 24.75 -13.46 -8.22
N LEU A 722 24.03 -13.05 -9.26
CA LEU A 722 24.35 -13.39 -10.65
C LEU A 722 25.65 -12.71 -11.11
N ILE A 723 25.83 -11.44 -10.75
CA ILE A 723 27.08 -10.69 -11.02
C ILE A 723 28.25 -11.32 -10.28
N GLY A 724 28.06 -11.67 -9.00
CA GLY A 724 29.08 -12.33 -8.18
C GLY A 724 29.52 -13.64 -8.79
N ARG A 725 28.56 -14.49 -9.19
CA ARG A 725 28.84 -15.76 -9.85
C ARG A 725 29.66 -15.59 -11.13
N GLU A 726 29.29 -14.65 -12.01
CA GLU A 726 30.03 -14.38 -13.24
C GLU A 726 31.46 -13.92 -12.93
N ALA A 727 31.64 -13.11 -11.88
CA ALA A 727 32.94 -12.67 -11.40
C ALA A 727 33.70 -13.74 -10.59
N GLY A 728 33.18 -14.97 -10.47
CA GLY A 728 33.76 -16.03 -9.66
C GLY A 728 33.75 -15.74 -8.15
N THR A 729 32.98 -14.76 -7.69
CA THR A 729 32.83 -14.42 -6.26
C THR A 729 31.84 -15.39 -5.59
N PRO A 730 32.21 -16.03 -4.47
CA PRO A 730 31.31 -16.87 -3.67
C PRO A 730 30.07 -16.10 -3.19
N THR A 731 28.89 -16.72 -3.33
CA THR A 731 27.60 -16.15 -2.92
C THR A 731 26.88 -17.02 -1.89
N PHE A 732 26.32 -16.39 -0.86
CA PHE A 732 25.63 -17.06 0.26
C PHE A 732 24.25 -16.45 0.47
N ASP A 733 23.20 -17.26 0.48
CA ASP A 733 21.83 -16.82 0.79
C ASP A 733 21.48 -17.15 2.24
N VAL A 734 21.23 -16.13 3.05
CA VAL A 734 20.84 -16.29 4.46
C VAL A 734 19.32 -16.39 4.55
N GLN A 735 18.83 -17.59 4.89
CA GLN A 735 17.44 -17.75 5.25
C GLN A 735 17.16 -17.00 6.56
N THR A 736 16.34 -15.97 6.44
CA THR A 736 16.01 -15.00 7.50
C THR A 736 14.56 -15.13 7.96
N VAL A 737 13.75 -15.87 7.20
CA VAL A 737 12.38 -16.24 7.51
C VAL A 737 12.12 -17.68 7.07
N PHE A 738 11.22 -18.36 7.75
CA PHE A 738 10.75 -19.68 7.35
C PHE A 738 10.05 -19.61 5.99
N VAL A 739 10.26 -20.66 5.19
CA VAL A 739 9.70 -20.81 3.86
C VAL A 739 8.92 -22.12 3.87
N GLY A 740 7.73 -22.12 3.26
CA GLY A 740 6.96 -23.35 3.02
C GLY A 740 7.15 -23.86 1.58
N PRO A 741 6.72 -25.08 1.24
CA PRO A 741 6.76 -25.66 -0.11
C PRO A 741 5.86 -24.99 -1.17
N ARG A 742 5.75 -23.65 -1.21
CA ARG A 742 4.88 -22.96 -2.17
C ARG A 742 5.61 -22.73 -3.47
N SER A 743 4.94 -22.97 -4.59
CA SER A 743 5.50 -22.84 -5.95
C SER A 743 5.95 -21.41 -6.28
N ARG A 744 5.32 -20.41 -5.63
CA ARG A 744 5.74 -19.00 -5.72
C ARG A 744 7.14 -18.74 -5.17
N TYR A 745 7.61 -19.56 -4.23
CA TYR A 745 8.97 -19.44 -3.75
C TYR A 745 9.90 -20.12 -4.74
N LYS A 746 11.03 -19.48 -5.03
CA LYS A 746 12.02 -19.98 -5.98
C LYS A 746 13.27 -20.44 -5.24
N PRO A 747 13.99 -21.47 -5.74
CA PRO A 747 15.28 -21.85 -5.20
C PRO A 747 16.21 -20.65 -5.18
N THR A 748 17.14 -20.62 -4.23
CA THR A 748 18.17 -19.59 -4.24
C THR A 748 19.03 -19.70 -5.49
N LYS A 749 19.43 -18.55 -6.03
CA LYS A 749 20.44 -18.48 -7.08
C LYS A 749 21.85 -18.48 -6.48
N ALA A 750 22.05 -18.42 -5.15
CA ALA A 750 23.36 -18.42 -4.50
C ALA A 750 24.10 -19.75 -4.62
N ASP A 751 25.41 -19.74 -4.34
CA ASP A 751 26.22 -20.96 -4.34
C ASP A 751 25.95 -21.82 -3.12
N VAL A 752 25.60 -21.18 -1.99
CA VAL A 752 25.22 -21.84 -0.73
C VAL A 752 23.97 -21.20 -0.14
N GLN A 753 23.01 -22.02 0.27
CA GLN A 753 21.84 -21.65 1.06
C GLN A 753 22.10 -21.94 2.54
N PHE A 754 22.07 -20.93 3.39
CA PHE A 754 22.02 -21.09 4.83
C PHE A 754 20.58 -21.32 5.25
N THR A 755 20.32 -22.44 5.89
CA THR A 755 18.99 -22.81 6.39
C THR A 755 18.92 -22.66 7.89
N ILE A 756 17.72 -22.32 8.37
CA ILE A 756 17.49 -22.07 9.80
C ILE A 756 17.54 -23.39 10.58
N GLU A 757 16.88 -24.42 10.06
CA GLU A 757 16.65 -25.68 10.76
C GLU A 757 16.49 -26.85 9.79
N THR A 758 16.45 -28.08 10.32
CA THR A 758 16.51 -29.32 9.55
C THR A 758 15.35 -29.50 8.59
N GLN A 759 14.13 -29.08 8.95
CA GLN A 759 12.98 -29.15 8.07
C GLN A 759 13.10 -28.17 6.88
N SER A 760 13.64 -26.97 7.11
CA SER A 760 13.93 -25.99 6.06
C SER A 760 15.02 -26.54 5.13
N GLN A 761 16.06 -27.19 5.67
CA GLN A 761 17.06 -27.88 4.85
C GLN A 761 16.42 -28.99 4.00
N GLN A 762 15.60 -29.82 4.62
CA GLN A 762 14.85 -30.86 3.92
C GLN A 762 13.99 -30.25 2.82
N LEU A 763 13.25 -29.17 3.08
CA LEU A 763 12.46 -28.44 2.10
C LEU A 763 13.30 -27.96 0.91
N PHE A 764 14.47 -27.36 1.17
CA PHE A 764 15.37 -26.92 0.11
C PHE A 764 15.88 -28.07 -0.74
N THR A 765 16.16 -29.22 -0.14
CA THR A 765 16.65 -30.39 -0.87
C THR A 765 15.55 -31.16 -1.60
N SER A 766 14.38 -31.36 -0.98
CA SER A 766 13.31 -32.20 -1.51
C SER A 766 12.37 -31.45 -2.44
N TYR A 767 12.00 -30.21 -2.10
CA TYR A 767 11.03 -29.42 -2.86
C TYR A 767 11.72 -28.49 -3.87
N PHE A 768 12.77 -27.78 -3.45
CA PHE A 768 13.53 -26.89 -4.34
C PHE A 768 14.65 -27.60 -5.10
N CYS A 769 14.82 -28.92 -4.88
CA CYS A 769 15.83 -29.76 -5.54
C CYS A 769 17.25 -29.20 -5.43
N LEU A 770 17.57 -28.47 -4.35
CA LEU A 770 18.93 -28.02 -4.10
C LEU A 770 19.79 -29.20 -3.63
N PRO A 771 20.99 -29.39 -4.19
CA PRO A 771 21.92 -30.39 -3.67
C PRO A 771 22.20 -30.15 -2.18
N ILE A 772 22.25 -31.22 -1.38
CA ILE A 772 22.44 -31.13 0.07
C ILE A 772 23.73 -30.40 0.43
N GLU A 773 24.80 -30.57 -0.35
CA GLU A 773 26.10 -29.91 -0.20
C GLU A 773 26.05 -28.39 -0.44
N LYS A 774 24.98 -27.89 -1.08
CA LYS A 774 24.71 -26.46 -1.24
C LYS A 774 23.81 -25.90 -0.14
N THR A 775 23.41 -26.71 0.83
CA THR A 775 22.59 -26.28 1.96
C THR A 775 23.39 -26.44 3.25
N MET A 776 23.38 -25.42 4.11
CA MET A 776 24.11 -25.45 5.38
C MET A 776 23.17 -25.08 6.51
N LEU A 777 23.09 -25.95 7.50
CA LEU A 777 22.29 -25.74 8.69
C LEU A 777 22.99 -24.75 9.62
N THR A 778 22.51 -23.51 9.70
CA THR A 778 23.20 -22.44 10.43
C THR A 778 22.40 -21.76 11.53
N GLY A 779 21.07 -21.90 11.53
CA GLY A 779 20.21 -21.18 12.48
C GLY A 779 19.77 -19.82 11.98
N CYS A 780 19.16 -19.03 12.88
CA CYS A 780 18.76 -17.65 12.65
C CYS A 780 19.11 -16.82 13.89
N SER A 781 19.88 -15.74 13.69
CA SER A 781 20.40 -14.90 14.77
C SER A 781 19.28 -14.30 15.60
N LYS A 782 18.14 -13.97 14.97
CA LYS A 782 16.96 -13.51 15.70
C LYS A 782 16.45 -14.56 16.69
N VAL A 783 16.33 -15.81 16.25
CA VAL A 783 15.86 -16.90 17.11
C VAL A 783 16.83 -17.07 18.28
N GLY A 784 18.13 -17.15 18.00
CA GLY A 784 19.17 -17.25 19.04
C GLY A 784 19.11 -16.12 20.07
N LEU A 785 18.98 -14.86 19.62
CA LEU A 785 18.86 -13.69 20.51
C LEU A 785 17.57 -13.69 21.34
N VAL A 786 16.44 -14.13 20.77
CA VAL A 786 15.20 -14.29 21.52
C VAL A 786 15.40 -15.35 22.62
N GLN A 787 16.00 -16.50 22.30
CA GLN A 787 16.26 -17.55 23.29
C GLN A 787 17.21 -17.09 24.38
N GLU A 788 18.30 -16.38 24.03
CA GLU A 788 19.23 -15.82 25.00
C GLU A 788 18.53 -14.87 25.97
N LYS A 789 17.67 -13.98 25.45
CA LYS A 789 16.90 -13.04 26.28
C LYS A 789 15.91 -13.76 27.18
N VAL A 790 15.17 -14.74 26.67
CA VAL A 790 14.20 -15.50 27.48
C VAL A 790 14.89 -16.23 28.63
N ARG A 791 16.05 -16.86 28.40
CA ARG A 791 16.83 -17.56 29.45
C ARG A 791 17.30 -16.64 30.57
N LYS A 792 17.49 -15.35 30.29
CA LYS A 792 17.89 -14.33 31.28
C LYS A 792 16.72 -13.78 32.10
N LEU A 793 15.48 -14.06 31.71
CA LEU A 793 14.30 -13.57 32.41
C LEU A 793 13.84 -14.57 33.47
N ASP A 794 13.65 -14.08 34.69
CA ASP A 794 12.92 -14.82 35.71
C ASP A 794 11.41 -14.75 35.42
N ARG A 795 10.76 -15.90 35.32
CA ARG A 795 9.33 -16.02 34.98
C ARG A 795 8.44 -15.28 35.98
N ASN A 796 8.71 -15.40 37.28
CA ASN A 796 7.87 -14.82 38.33
C ASN A 796 8.00 -13.30 38.35
N ILE A 797 9.21 -12.78 38.17
CA ILE A 797 9.46 -11.34 38.02
C ILE A 797 8.78 -10.80 36.75
N ALA A 798 8.91 -11.51 35.62
CA ALA A 798 8.27 -11.12 34.37
C ALA A 798 6.74 -11.10 34.49
N ARG A 799 6.14 -12.11 35.14
CA ARG A 799 4.68 -12.17 35.40
C ARG A 799 4.22 -11.03 36.29
N LYS A 800 4.93 -10.77 37.39
CA LYS A 800 4.65 -9.65 38.30
C LYS A 800 4.73 -8.31 37.56
N HIS A 801 5.75 -8.11 36.72
CA HIS A 801 5.91 -6.90 35.92
C HIS A 801 4.77 -6.71 34.92
N ALA A 802 4.28 -7.81 34.34
CA ALA A 802 3.17 -7.83 33.40
C ALA A 802 1.78 -7.74 34.06
N GLY A 803 1.69 -7.73 35.40
CA GLY A 803 0.40 -7.74 36.12
C GLY A 803 -0.36 -9.08 35.98
N ILE A 804 0.36 -10.17 35.72
CA ILE A 804 -0.20 -11.52 35.62
C ILE A 804 -0.04 -12.19 36.99
N SER A 805 -1.17 -12.37 37.67
CA SER A 805 -1.25 -13.08 38.96
C SER A 805 -1.60 -14.56 38.80
N GLU A 806 -2.05 -14.94 37.61
CA GLU A 806 -2.60 -16.25 37.32
C GLU A 806 -1.53 -17.31 37.17
N ASN A 807 -1.90 -18.53 37.52
CA ASN A 807 -1.02 -19.67 37.42
C ASN A 807 -0.87 -20.13 35.97
N PHE A 808 -1.92 -19.94 35.16
CA PHE A 808 -1.97 -20.42 33.78
C PHE A 808 -2.31 -19.30 32.77
N LEU A 809 -1.37 -18.93 31.92
CA LEU A 809 -1.52 -17.95 30.85
C LEU A 809 -1.42 -18.65 29.50
N ILE A 810 -2.53 -18.59 28.77
CA ILE A 810 -2.62 -18.95 27.35
C ILE A 810 -2.29 -17.69 26.56
N VAL A 811 -1.31 -17.75 25.67
CA VAL A 811 -1.00 -16.64 24.76
C VAL A 811 -1.42 -16.99 23.35
N PHE A 812 -2.36 -16.25 22.76
CA PHE A 812 -2.63 -16.33 21.34
C PHE A 812 -1.70 -15.38 20.56
N ALA A 813 -0.82 -15.94 19.73
CA ALA A 813 0.05 -15.19 18.83
C ALA A 813 -0.65 -14.98 17.48
N GLY A 814 -1.22 -13.79 17.31
CA GLY A 814 -2.04 -13.42 16.16
C GLY A 814 -1.27 -13.24 14.86
N SER A 815 -1.96 -13.51 13.76
CA SER A 815 -1.61 -13.19 12.39
C SER A 815 -2.08 -11.75 12.05
N PRO A 816 -1.82 -11.22 10.85
CA PRO A 816 -2.33 -9.92 10.47
C PRO A 816 -3.82 -9.93 10.08
N PHE A 817 -4.50 -11.09 10.08
CA PHE A 817 -5.83 -11.27 9.51
C PHE A 817 -6.86 -11.67 10.57
N LEU A 818 -7.67 -10.69 11.03
CA LEU A 818 -8.69 -10.93 12.07
C LEU A 818 -9.62 -12.10 11.73
N HIS A 819 -10.16 -12.15 10.51
CA HIS A 819 -11.17 -13.14 10.12
C HIS A 819 -10.68 -14.61 10.16
N GLU A 820 -9.37 -14.84 10.15
CA GLU A 820 -8.78 -16.18 10.26
C GLU A 820 -8.48 -16.54 11.72
N ASP A 821 -8.19 -15.52 12.55
CA ASP A 821 -7.83 -15.68 13.95
C ASP A 821 -9.06 -15.62 14.89
N GLU A 822 -10.11 -14.89 14.50
CA GLU A 822 -11.33 -14.66 15.28
C GLU A 822 -11.98 -15.96 15.76
N PRO A 823 -12.14 -17.02 14.94
CA PRO A 823 -12.74 -18.27 15.41
C PRO A 823 -11.92 -18.93 16.53
N ILE A 824 -10.58 -18.85 16.46
CA ILE A 824 -9.67 -19.42 17.46
C ILE A 824 -9.74 -18.61 18.75
N ILE A 825 -9.61 -17.29 18.67
CA ILE A 825 -9.68 -16.38 19.83
C ILE A 825 -11.05 -16.54 20.51
N SER A 826 -12.14 -16.54 19.72
CA SER A 826 -13.50 -16.68 20.25
C SER A 826 -13.72 -18.01 20.94
N ALA A 827 -13.17 -19.11 20.43
CA ALA A 827 -13.29 -20.43 21.06
C ALA A 827 -12.64 -20.43 22.45
N ILE A 828 -11.42 -19.90 22.58
CA ILE A 828 -10.72 -19.81 23.87
C ILE A 828 -11.45 -18.85 24.80
N ALA A 829 -11.79 -17.65 24.32
CA ALA A 829 -12.43 -16.61 25.13
C ALA A 829 -13.77 -17.07 25.73
N LYS A 830 -14.59 -17.81 24.97
CA LYS A 830 -15.88 -18.33 25.45
C LYS A 830 -15.75 -19.40 26.54
N ASN A 831 -14.59 -20.06 26.63
CA ASN A 831 -14.38 -21.18 27.54
C ASN A 831 -13.36 -20.87 28.64
N ILE A 832 -12.76 -19.67 28.66
CA ILE A 832 -11.69 -19.33 29.63
C ILE A 832 -12.18 -19.44 31.07
N SER A 833 -13.46 -19.14 31.33
CA SER A 833 -14.08 -19.25 32.66
C SER A 833 -14.19 -20.69 33.18
N ALA A 834 -14.11 -21.70 32.30
CA ALA A 834 -14.07 -23.11 32.68
C ALA A 834 -12.70 -23.54 33.23
N TRP A 835 -11.67 -22.69 33.12
CA TRP A 835 -10.33 -22.95 33.65
C TRP A 835 -10.00 -21.97 34.78
N PRO A 836 -10.25 -22.35 36.06
CA PRO A 836 -9.94 -21.50 37.19
C PRO A 836 -8.47 -21.09 37.21
N ASN A 837 -8.21 -19.80 37.46
CA ASN A 837 -6.86 -19.22 37.43
C ASN A 837 -6.17 -19.28 36.05
N ALA A 838 -6.95 -19.31 34.96
CA ALA A 838 -6.45 -19.13 33.61
C ALA A 838 -6.72 -17.72 33.06
N ARG A 839 -5.86 -17.24 32.16
CA ARG A 839 -6.06 -16.04 31.35
C ARG A 839 -5.70 -16.27 29.89
N LEU A 840 -6.31 -15.48 29.01
CA LEU A 840 -5.93 -15.35 27.61
C LEU A 840 -5.22 -14.01 27.37
N GLY A 841 -3.94 -14.08 27.00
CA GLY A 841 -3.17 -12.97 26.46
C GLY A 841 -3.16 -12.97 24.94
N ILE A 842 -3.59 -11.90 24.29
CA ILE A 842 -3.57 -11.77 22.83
C ILE A 842 -2.37 -10.92 22.42
N ARG A 843 -1.41 -11.51 21.71
CA ARG A 843 -0.29 -10.80 21.09
C ARG A 843 -0.61 -10.51 19.64
N LEU A 844 -0.92 -9.24 19.33
CA LEU A 844 -1.23 -8.80 17.97
C LEU A 844 0.01 -8.84 17.06
N HIS A 845 -0.21 -9.09 15.77
CA HIS A 845 0.82 -8.93 14.77
C HIS A 845 1.16 -7.44 14.60
N PRO A 846 2.42 -7.06 14.35
CA PRO A 846 2.80 -5.65 14.13
C PRO A 846 2.04 -4.95 12.98
N THR A 847 1.47 -5.73 12.05
CA THR A 847 0.69 -5.24 10.90
C THR A 847 -0.79 -5.55 11.01
N SER A 848 -1.30 -5.95 12.18
CA SER A 848 -2.74 -6.07 12.42
C SER A 848 -3.42 -4.72 12.21
N ASP A 849 -4.56 -4.73 11.52
CA ASP A 849 -5.36 -3.53 11.27
C ASP A 849 -6.10 -3.05 12.53
N ASP A 850 -6.78 -1.91 12.42
CA ASP A 850 -7.50 -1.31 13.54
C ASP A 850 -8.78 -2.09 13.90
N ALA A 851 -9.36 -2.83 12.95
CA ALA A 851 -10.50 -3.71 13.23
C ALA A 851 -10.10 -4.85 14.17
N PHE A 852 -8.93 -5.47 13.94
CA PHE A 852 -8.39 -6.50 14.83
C PHE A 852 -8.08 -5.92 16.22
N LYS A 853 -7.45 -4.75 16.30
CA LYS A 853 -7.20 -4.08 17.59
C LYS A 853 -8.51 -3.80 18.34
N ALA A 854 -9.51 -3.26 17.65
CA ALA A 854 -10.82 -2.95 18.24
C ALA A 854 -11.52 -4.20 18.75
N TYR A 855 -11.49 -5.30 17.98
CA TYR A 855 -12.03 -6.59 18.40
C TYR A 855 -11.37 -7.10 19.69
N CYS A 856 -10.04 -7.08 19.79
CA CYS A 856 -9.33 -7.53 20.98
C CYS A 856 -9.57 -6.63 22.19
N MET A 857 -9.65 -5.32 21.99
CA MET A 857 -10.00 -4.37 23.04
C MET A 857 -11.42 -4.61 23.57
N GLU A 858 -12.36 -4.89 22.68
CA GLU A 858 -13.75 -5.17 23.07
C GLU A 858 -13.88 -6.47 23.85
N LEU A 859 -13.15 -7.52 23.46
CA LEU A 859 -13.05 -8.75 24.25
C LEU A 859 -12.52 -8.47 25.67
N GLY A 860 -11.41 -7.72 25.78
CA GLY A 860 -10.83 -7.38 27.09
C GLY A 860 -11.70 -6.49 27.98
N ARG A 861 -12.68 -5.75 27.41
CA ARG A 861 -13.68 -5.01 28.18
C ARG A 861 -14.78 -5.92 28.73
N LYS A 862 -15.14 -6.96 27.99
CA LYS A 862 -16.22 -7.89 28.36
C LYS A 862 -15.78 -8.90 29.40
N ASP A 863 -14.51 -9.28 29.39
CA ASP A 863 -13.97 -10.28 30.29
C ASP A 863 -12.53 -9.92 30.71
N HIS A 864 -12.35 -9.71 32.02
CA HIS A 864 -11.05 -9.39 32.62
C HIS A 864 -10.03 -10.53 32.55
N ALA A 865 -10.47 -11.75 32.23
CA ALA A 865 -9.59 -12.86 31.93
C ALA A 865 -8.88 -12.72 30.56
N LEU A 866 -9.30 -11.74 29.74
CA LEU A 866 -8.76 -11.48 28.41
C LEU A 866 -7.95 -10.17 28.42
N THR A 867 -6.72 -10.22 27.94
CA THR A 867 -5.85 -9.03 27.86
C THR A 867 -5.08 -8.98 26.54
N THR A 868 -4.83 -7.79 26.02
CA THR A 868 -3.93 -7.63 24.87
C THR A 868 -2.52 -7.31 25.36
N LEU A 869 -1.54 -8.12 24.96
CA LEU A 869 -0.14 -8.03 25.40
C LEU A 869 0.68 -7.03 24.57
N THR A 870 0.17 -5.81 24.38
CA THR A 870 0.84 -4.78 23.55
C THR A 870 2.08 -4.18 24.20
N THR A 871 2.18 -4.24 25.53
CA THR A 871 3.28 -3.65 26.31
C THR A 871 4.49 -4.58 26.44
N LEU A 872 4.31 -5.88 26.24
CA LEU A 872 5.38 -6.87 26.36
C LEU A 872 6.10 -7.04 25.02
N ASP A 873 7.43 -7.01 25.05
CA ASP A 873 8.21 -7.50 23.94
C ASP A 873 8.07 -9.03 23.81
N LEU A 874 8.61 -9.59 22.72
CA LEU A 874 8.48 -11.01 22.46
C LEU A 874 9.15 -11.87 23.55
N PRO A 875 10.42 -11.65 23.95
CA PRO A 875 11.02 -12.40 25.05
C PRO A 875 10.20 -12.39 26.35
N HIS A 876 9.68 -11.24 26.78
CA HIS A 876 8.84 -11.18 27.98
C HIS A 876 7.51 -11.91 27.79
N THR A 877 6.90 -11.80 26.61
CA THR A 877 5.68 -12.56 26.29
C THR A 877 5.91 -14.06 26.43
N LEU A 878 7.01 -14.57 25.87
CA LEU A 878 7.37 -15.99 25.96
C LEU A 878 7.76 -16.39 27.38
N ALA A 879 8.43 -15.51 28.14
CA ALA A 879 8.80 -15.78 29.52
C ALA A 879 7.57 -16.01 30.42
N VAL A 880 6.49 -15.25 30.22
CA VAL A 880 5.28 -15.33 31.06
C VAL A 880 4.28 -16.41 30.64
N ALA A 881 4.28 -16.84 29.37
CA ALA A 881 3.34 -17.82 28.83
C ALA A 881 3.53 -19.22 29.42
N ASP A 882 2.43 -19.96 29.63
CA ASP A 882 2.46 -21.43 29.82
C ASP A 882 2.30 -22.13 28.47
N VAL A 883 1.24 -21.73 27.74
CA VAL A 883 0.90 -22.28 26.42
C VAL A 883 0.83 -21.14 25.41
N VAL A 884 1.39 -21.36 24.22
CA VAL A 884 1.27 -20.45 23.07
C VAL A 884 0.40 -21.10 22.01
N VAL A 885 -0.71 -20.46 21.68
CA VAL A 885 -1.60 -20.85 20.59
C VAL A 885 -1.33 -19.97 19.38
N THR A 886 -1.20 -20.56 18.20
CA THR A 886 -1.03 -19.80 16.96
C THR A 886 -1.55 -20.59 15.77
N ARG A 887 -1.82 -19.91 14.64
CA ARG A 887 -2.13 -20.60 13.38
C ARG A 887 -0.85 -21.11 12.70
N PHE A 888 0.12 -20.22 12.50
CA PHE A 888 1.42 -20.54 11.86
C PHE A 888 2.48 -19.45 12.05
N SER A 889 2.58 -18.87 13.24
CA SER A 889 3.58 -17.83 13.53
C SER A 889 4.95 -18.41 13.85
N ASN A 890 6.03 -17.74 13.42
CA ASN A 890 7.40 -18.02 13.91
C ASN A 890 7.50 -17.91 15.43
N VAL A 891 6.59 -17.15 16.05
CA VAL A 891 6.46 -17.06 17.51
C VAL A 891 6.17 -18.42 18.13
N GLY A 892 5.48 -19.33 17.43
CA GLY A 892 5.26 -20.71 17.88
C GLY A 892 6.56 -21.48 18.00
N LEU A 893 7.43 -21.44 16.99
CA LEU A 893 8.76 -22.05 17.08
C LEU A 893 9.62 -21.39 18.17
N GLU A 894 9.64 -20.06 18.24
CA GLU A 894 10.38 -19.32 19.27
C GLU A 894 9.89 -19.68 20.69
N ALA A 895 8.58 -19.95 20.85
CA ALA A 895 7.98 -20.42 22.09
C ALA A 895 8.42 -21.85 22.43
N ALA A 896 8.39 -22.77 21.47
CA ALA A 896 8.84 -24.14 21.68
C ALA A 896 10.30 -24.23 22.12
N LEU A 897 11.18 -23.49 21.45
CA LEU A 897 12.61 -23.41 21.81
C LEU A 897 12.84 -22.77 23.20
N ALA A 898 11.91 -21.92 23.64
CA ALA A 898 11.88 -21.33 24.98
C ALA A 898 11.28 -22.26 26.05
N GLY A 899 10.98 -23.52 25.69
CA GLY A 899 10.37 -24.50 26.58
C GLY A 899 8.90 -24.21 26.90
N ARG A 900 8.19 -23.50 26.01
CA ARG A 900 6.74 -23.25 26.11
C ARG A 900 5.99 -24.24 25.25
N ASP A 901 4.84 -24.67 25.74
CA ASP A 901 4.01 -25.62 25.02
C ASP A 901 3.25 -24.88 23.93
N VAL A 902 3.14 -25.51 22.75
CA VAL A 902 2.63 -24.84 21.56
C VAL A 902 1.47 -25.64 20.98
N ILE A 903 0.39 -24.93 20.66
CA ILE A 903 -0.75 -25.48 19.92
C ILE A 903 -0.85 -24.73 18.59
N ALA A 904 -0.72 -25.46 17.49
CA ALA A 904 -0.92 -24.97 16.13
C ALA A 904 -2.38 -25.23 15.70
N CYS A 905 -3.13 -24.18 15.39
CA CYS A 905 -4.52 -24.29 14.95
C CYS A 905 -4.61 -24.31 13.42
N ASN A 906 -5.36 -25.26 12.86
CA ASN A 906 -5.69 -25.27 11.44
C ASN A 906 -7.17 -25.60 11.21
N PHE A 907 -8.03 -24.59 11.35
CA PHE A 907 -9.48 -24.75 11.16
C PHE A 907 -9.92 -24.70 9.69
N THR A 908 -8.97 -24.65 8.76
CA THR A 908 -9.24 -24.37 7.34
C THR A 908 -8.96 -25.55 6.41
N ASP A 909 -8.53 -26.70 6.95
CA ASP A 909 -7.98 -27.87 6.22
C ASP A 909 -6.81 -27.55 5.27
N ALA A 910 -6.47 -26.26 5.10
CA ALA A 910 -5.40 -25.80 4.27
C ALA A 910 -4.07 -26.04 5.01
N PRO A 911 -3.10 -26.72 4.40
CA PRO A 911 -1.77 -26.85 4.98
C PRO A 911 -1.19 -25.47 5.33
N PRO A 912 -0.65 -25.30 6.54
CA PRO A 912 -0.09 -24.02 6.95
C PRO A 912 1.18 -23.68 6.14
N PRO A 913 1.56 -22.39 6.03
CA PRO A 913 2.86 -21.98 5.49
C PRO A 913 4.06 -22.65 6.20
N ILE A 914 3.91 -22.93 7.49
CA ILE A 914 4.90 -23.59 8.35
C ILE A 914 4.13 -24.57 9.23
N SER A 915 4.42 -25.86 9.10
CA SER A 915 3.74 -26.91 9.87
C SER A 915 4.53 -27.19 11.14
N LEU A 916 4.24 -26.42 12.20
CA LEU A 916 4.88 -26.55 13.51
C LEU A 916 4.67 -27.94 14.13
N ASP A 917 3.56 -28.58 13.80
CA ASP A 917 3.25 -29.96 14.17
C ASP A 917 4.13 -30.97 13.42
N ALA A 918 4.33 -30.83 12.11
CA ALA A 918 5.25 -31.68 11.36
C ALA A 918 6.73 -31.47 11.75
N MET A 919 7.06 -30.29 12.29
CA MET A 919 8.36 -30.04 12.93
C MET A 919 8.50 -30.74 14.28
N GLY A 920 7.40 -31.22 14.87
CA GLY A 920 7.41 -31.77 16.24
C GLY A 920 7.49 -30.71 17.34
N VAL A 921 7.20 -29.43 17.05
CA VAL A 921 7.31 -28.34 18.02
C VAL A 921 5.95 -27.84 18.51
N ALA A 922 4.84 -28.36 17.99
CA ALA A 922 3.48 -28.03 18.41
C ALA A 922 2.54 -29.24 18.34
N ALA A 923 1.51 -29.27 19.18
CA ALA A 923 0.34 -30.11 18.95
C ALA A 923 -0.61 -29.42 17.97
N ILE A 924 -1.24 -30.17 17.08
CA ILE A 924 -2.21 -29.63 16.13
C ILE A 924 -3.63 -29.66 16.71
N ALA A 925 -4.42 -28.63 16.41
CA ALA A 925 -5.86 -28.59 16.65
C ALA A 925 -6.59 -28.20 15.36
N LEU A 926 -7.44 -29.09 14.86
CA LEU A 926 -8.17 -28.92 13.59
C LEU A 926 -9.54 -28.27 13.78
N SER A 927 -10.07 -28.27 15.01
CA SER A 927 -11.33 -27.63 15.36
C SER A 927 -11.27 -26.87 16.68
N ALA A 928 -12.33 -26.12 16.99
CA ALA A 928 -12.47 -25.44 18.27
C ALA A 928 -12.51 -26.45 19.43
N GLU A 929 -13.23 -27.55 19.27
CA GLU A 929 -13.37 -28.62 20.28
C GLU A 929 -12.01 -29.29 20.55
N GLU A 930 -11.25 -29.60 19.50
CA GLU A 930 -9.90 -30.15 19.63
C GLU A 930 -8.94 -29.17 20.30
N LEU A 931 -9.03 -27.87 19.99
CA LEU A 931 -8.24 -26.83 20.63
C LEU A 931 -8.49 -26.78 22.13
N LEU A 932 -9.76 -26.76 22.55
CA LEU A 932 -10.12 -26.75 23.96
C LEU A 932 -9.66 -28.03 24.68
N THR A 933 -9.78 -29.18 24.00
CA THR A 933 -9.27 -30.47 24.50
C THR A 933 -7.75 -30.45 24.67
N CYS A 934 -7.00 -29.91 23.70
CA CYS A 934 -5.55 -29.74 23.80
C CYS A 934 -5.14 -28.82 24.95
N ILE A 935 -5.85 -27.70 25.15
CA ILE A 935 -5.56 -26.77 26.25
C ILE A 935 -5.74 -27.46 27.61
N GLU A 936 -6.83 -28.21 27.77
CA GLU A 936 -7.08 -28.94 29.01
C GLU A 936 -6.06 -30.06 29.23
N ASP A 937 -5.73 -30.84 28.18
CA ASP A 937 -4.68 -31.86 28.24
C ASP A 937 -3.33 -31.25 28.66
N PHE A 938 -2.95 -30.09 28.11
CA PHE A 938 -1.70 -29.41 28.47
C PHE A 938 -1.72 -28.89 29.91
N ARG A 939 -2.88 -28.39 30.39
CA ARG A 939 -3.05 -27.89 31.76
C ARG A 939 -2.83 -29.00 32.80
N VAL A 940 -3.21 -30.24 32.47
CA VAL A 940 -3.08 -31.41 33.36
C VAL A 940 -1.89 -32.31 33.01
N HIS A 941 -1.04 -31.90 32.07
CA HIS A 941 0.10 -32.68 31.55
C HIS A 941 -0.29 -34.09 31.05
N GLY A 942 -1.38 -34.16 30.29
CA GLY A 942 -1.93 -35.37 29.70
C GLY A 942 -1.10 -35.97 28.57
N THR A 943 -1.70 -36.87 27.80
CA THR A 943 -0.99 -37.67 26.79
C THR A 943 -0.48 -36.81 25.64
N ARG A 944 -1.30 -35.86 25.12
CA ARG A 944 -0.87 -35.02 23.99
C ARG A 944 0.29 -34.11 24.39
N TRP A 945 0.28 -33.62 25.62
CA TRP A 945 1.39 -32.86 26.19
C TRP A 945 2.67 -33.70 26.24
N GLN A 946 2.61 -34.94 26.73
CA GLN A 946 3.77 -35.85 26.78
C GLN A 946 4.32 -36.15 25.39
N ASP A 947 3.45 -36.36 24.41
CA ASP A 947 3.82 -36.55 23.01
C ASP A 947 4.57 -35.33 22.46
N LEU A 948 4.05 -34.12 22.73
CA LEU A 948 4.72 -32.87 22.39
C LEU A 948 6.09 -32.74 23.07
N GLN A 949 6.22 -33.10 24.36
CA GLN A 949 7.51 -33.01 25.05
C GLN A 949 8.57 -33.88 24.36
N ARG A 950 8.19 -35.10 23.96
CA ARG A 950 9.09 -36.04 23.27
C ARG A 950 9.51 -35.50 21.90
N SER A 951 8.55 -35.16 21.04
CA SER A 951 8.85 -34.66 19.69
C SER A 951 9.61 -33.32 19.72
N ARG A 952 9.33 -32.45 20.69
CA ARG A 952 10.07 -31.20 20.89
C ARG A 952 11.52 -31.45 21.30
N SER A 953 11.76 -32.47 22.14
CA SER A 953 13.12 -32.89 22.50
C SER A 953 13.88 -33.36 21.26
N ASP A 954 13.27 -34.25 20.46
CA ASP A 954 13.87 -34.75 19.23
C ASP A 954 14.20 -33.60 18.26
N TYR A 955 13.29 -32.64 18.12
CA TYR A 955 13.50 -31.46 17.29
C TYR A 955 14.68 -30.61 17.79
N ILE A 956 14.75 -30.35 19.10
CA ILE A 956 15.84 -29.58 19.72
C ILE A 956 17.18 -30.29 19.51
N ASP A 957 17.22 -31.61 19.69
CA ASP A 957 18.43 -32.41 19.50
C ASP A 957 18.92 -32.38 18.05
N ALA A 958 17.99 -32.39 17.09
CA ALA A 958 18.32 -32.21 15.67
C ALA A 958 18.72 -30.77 15.30
N ASN A 959 18.39 -29.77 16.13
CA ASN A 959 18.52 -28.35 15.81
C ASN A 959 19.27 -27.53 16.88
N GLN A 960 20.34 -28.11 17.43
CA GLN A 960 21.14 -27.47 18.49
C GLN A 960 21.70 -26.09 18.09
N GLN A 961 21.91 -25.81 16.80
CA GLN A 961 22.32 -24.50 16.29
C GLN A 961 21.31 -23.37 16.60
N LEU A 962 20.04 -23.70 16.87
CA LEU A 962 19.03 -22.72 17.31
C LEU A 962 19.17 -22.33 18.78
N LEU A 963 19.87 -23.15 19.58
CA LEU A 963 20.09 -22.93 21.00
C LEU A 963 21.51 -22.42 21.31
N GLN A 964 22.47 -22.75 20.44
CA GLN A 964 23.89 -22.40 20.56
C GLN A 964 24.16 -20.96 20.12
N GLY A 965 24.32 -20.06 21.10
CA GLY A 965 24.95 -18.74 20.91
C GLY A 965 24.42 -17.91 19.73
N LEU A 966 25.30 -17.16 19.06
CA LEU A 966 24.99 -16.33 17.89
C LEU A 966 25.23 -17.14 16.59
N PRO A 967 24.17 -17.58 15.88
CA PRO A 967 24.24 -18.23 14.56
C PRO A 967 25.19 -17.58 13.56
N SER A 968 25.37 -16.26 13.62
CA SER A 968 26.29 -15.50 12.78
C SER A 968 27.75 -15.99 12.86
N ALA A 969 28.22 -16.46 14.02
CA ALA A 969 29.58 -16.97 14.17
C ALA A 969 29.76 -18.30 13.42
N HIS A 970 28.74 -19.15 13.47
CA HIS A 970 28.71 -20.40 12.71
C HIS A 970 28.60 -20.11 11.21
N MET A 971 27.72 -19.18 10.80
CA MET A 971 27.63 -18.73 9.41
C MET A 971 28.97 -18.23 8.88
N ARG A 972 29.68 -17.37 9.64
CA ARG A 972 31.02 -16.91 9.26
C ARG A 972 31.99 -18.07 9.07
N LYS A 973 32.07 -18.99 10.03
CA LYS A 973 32.95 -20.16 9.93
C LYS A 973 32.66 -20.95 8.65
N THR A 974 31.38 -21.19 8.35
CA THR A 974 30.94 -21.88 7.14
C THR A 974 31.32 -21.12 5.86
N ILE A 975 31.23 -19.79 5.86
CA ILE A 975 31.72 -18.96 4.75
C ILE A 975 33.22 -19.19 4.54
N ASP A 976 34.01 -19.09 5.60
CA ASP A 976 35.46 -19.20 5.55
C ASP A 976 35.90 -20.61 5.09
N ASP A 977 35.28 -21.66 5.64
CA ASP A 977 35.51 -23.06 5.26
C ASP A 977 35.16 -23.30 3.77
N TYR A 978 34.04 -22.75 3.30
CA TYR A 978 33.63 -22.85 1.90
C TYR A 978 34.64 -22.17 0.97
N ILE A 979 35.03 -20.93 1.29
CA ILE A 979 36.02 -20.16 0.50
C ILE A 979 37.35 -20.92 0.43
N ALA A 980 37.84 -21.45 1.57
CA ALA A 980 39.08 -22.22 1.64
C ALA A 980 39.02 -23.53 0.82
N SER A 981 37.83 -24.11 0.66
CA SER A 981 37.65 -25.35 -0.12
C SER A 981 37.61 -25.16 -1.64
N ARG A 982 37.26 -23.96 -2.14
CA ARG A 982 37.04 -23.72 -3.58
C ARG A 982 38.23 -24.05 -4.49
N PRO A 983 39.50 -23.74 -4.15
CA PRO A 983 40.63 -24.12 -5.00
C PRO A 983 40.71 -25.63 -5.23
N LYS A 984 40.38 -26.43 -4.20
CA LYS A 984 40.34 -27.89 -4.30
C LYS A 984 39.19 -28.36 -5.20
N ILE A 985 38.01 -27.75 -5.05
CA ILE A 985 36.83 -28.06 -5.88
C ILE A 985 37.10 -27.70 -7.35
N ALA A 986 37.69 -26.54 -7.63
CA ALA A 986 38.03 -26.11 -8.98
C ALA A 986 39.06 -27.04 -9.64
N HIS A 987 40.08 -27.46 -8.89
CA HIS A 987 41.07 -28.43 -9.35
C HIS A 987 40.45 -29.81 -9.65
N GLN A 988 39.56 -30.30 -8.78
CA GLN A 988 38.83 -31.56 -8.98
C GLN A 988 37.87 -31.51 -10.17
N ALA A 989 37.27 -30.35 -10.44
CA ALA A 989 36.38 -30.13 -11.57
C ALA A 989 37.12 -29.91 -12.91
N GLY A 990 38.46 -29.92 -12.92
CA GLY A 990 39.26 -29.63 -14.12
C GLY A 990 39.13 -28.18 -14.62
N ILE A 991 38.62 -27.27 -13.79
CA ILE A 991 38.51 -25.86 -14.11
C ILE A 991 39.90 -25.25 -13.93
N LYS A 992 40.54 -24.82 -15.02
CA LYS A 992 41.77 -24.03 -14.95
C LYS A 992 41.44 -22.71 -14.25
N THR A 993 41.84 -22.60 -12.98
CA THR A 993 41.71 -21.40 -12.14
C THR A 993 42.56 -20.25 -12.63
#